data_AF-A0A1H7U3Z1-F1
#
_entry.id   AF-A0A1H7U3Z1-F1
#
_cell.length_a   1.000
_cell.length_b   1.000
_cell.length_c   1.000
_cell.angle_alpha   90.00
_cell.angle_beta   90.00
_cell.angle_gamma   90.00
#
_symmetry.space_group_name_H-M   'P 1'
#
loop_
_entity.id
_entity.type
_entity.pdbx_description
1 polymer ?
#
loop_
_entity_poly.entity_id
_entity_poly.type
_entity_poly.pdbx_seq_one_letter_code
_entity_poly.pdbx_strand_id
1 'polypeptide(L)'
;MRYILSFLLFLLVNTTYSQNAFISTWKTDNPGVSEDNQIRIPTFPGETYNYTVDWGDGTSNNNVTGNITHTYVTPGTYQISIIGDFPRIYFNYFPDDEERDYEKLVSIDQWGEVKWSSMSNAFARCSNMDVKAIDIPDLSLINNMSHMFAGCINLVGNDSFNNWDVAGVTNMSTMFLITSSFNQPISGWDVGKVMDMSVMFAGATSFNQDIGTWDVSSVSSMGLMFSNAISFNQDLGNWDVTIVDDMKGMFRGSGLSNDNYDNILVDWSQLPSLQNGVTLDANQNQYCLSAESRQKIITNYEWVINDAGENCLDDNLLPKLINFSPANEASEVGLTHNITLSFDQEVNVVREGSFVFAATGGSNSRGFGFSPIETVISNENGTVILNPPADLNPNTEYIVRIDPGIFVNEEGIVFPGLNDANVWRFSTIKTEDKQAPNLIGLSPANESVDVSVDAVYKLTFDEPIKLGASGNVIIFTDNPYSSPEIVAFVSRNNIKVIDNVVEIDPEITLDPLTSYRIQLNEGFIEDLVGNDFVPNPNFLNITTEALPFITTWKTDNPGVSEGNQITIPTFSGETYDFTVDWGDGTSDTNINGDITHTYEVPGTYQVSIAGTFPRIYFYGNHNPGSNDVLKILSVNQWGTITWTSFESAFEGCSNLDVLAQDIPNLSLVSSLKLMFDGCANLVGNSSINNWDVSNVSNMDGVFANALIFNQNINGWDTSRVTTTSGMFFKARSFSQPLNSWNVTNVEDMSFMFGSADEFNQPLDLWNTTSTKNMNGMFEYAIEFNQPLDSWNVSNVENMQSMFLGARSFNHPLNSWNVSNVTNMYGMFQEAGVFNQPLNSWNIKSVNNLSSMFWNATSFNQNIADWNVSNVTYMNSTFKNAMSFNQDLSNWNIVNVSSMYEMFSATSGTTEIYDKTLIGWSNLPTLQNNVVFDGGNSQYCESEEARQYLIDTYGWTITDGGKDALCNQDNDLDGILDHKDNCLSTVPNATVNENGCEIIPNNAILVYGLTPTCPGQSNGSIQVTSTLANHSFSIIVDGPSASTNYNISLSEPFSIDNLTAGAYTVEISIPEVNHTQTFGIQINEVGSIRGKRENLDLNSKSVSYVVEGSHSYKVNINGLVTTFDFDSTGTNQIELNGLKGFNEISITGESDCQGMVTDSFAFSDGIIMYPTITTGEVFVEGFDESSTVLVYDLAGRLVLSQILSGKGSNSIDLRALENGMYPTVIQSKENSKAFKIIKQ
;
A
#
# COMPACT_ATOMS: atom_id res chain seq x y z
N MET A 1 12.61 -58.61 45.46
CA MET A 1 13.66 -59.66 45.40
C MET A 1 13.26 -60.68 44.35
N ARG A 2 14.13 -61.23 43.50
CA ARG A 2 15.52 -60.85 43.13
C ARG A 2 15.94 -61.67 41.87
N TYR A 3 16.58 -61.03 40.89
CA TYR A 3 17.23 -61.64 39.70
C TYR A 3 16.33 -62.35 38.65
N ILE A 4 16.81 -62.68 37.43
CA ILE A 4 17.47 -61.88 36.35
C ILE A 4 17.80 -62.81 35.15
N LEU A 5 17.51 -62.37 33.91
CA LEU A 5 17.96 -62.93 32.60
C LEU A 5 17.56 -64.40 32.29
N SER A 6 17.48 -64.87 31.03
CA SER A 6 17.82 -64.25 29.74
C SER A 6 17.04 -64.84 28.54
N PHE A 7 16.98 -64.07 27.44
CA PHE A 7 16.70 -64.46 26.04
C PHE A 7 15.35 -65.13 25.66
N LEU A 8 14.47 -64.32 25.06
CA LEU A 8 14.06 -64.54 23.66
C LEU A 8 13.97 -63.18 22.93
N LEU A 9 13.94 -63.22 21.60
CA LEU A 9 14.12 -62.07 20.70
C LEU A 9 13.06 -60.96 20.84
N PHE A 10 13.49 -59.71 20.59
CA PHE A 10 12.58 -58.58 20.35
C PHE A 10 11.76 -58.82 19.07
N LEU A 11 10.44 -58.61 19.15
CA LEU A 11 9.67 -58.02 18.07
C LEU A 11 9.23 -56.64 18.55
N LEU A 12 9.74 -55.58 17.92
CA LEU A 12 9.20 -54.23 18.02
C LEU A 12 8.91 -53.76 16.61
N VAL A 13 7.69 -53.25 16.40
CA VAL A 13 7.26 -52.76 15.09
C VAL A 13 7.75 -51.32 14.98
N ASN A 14 8.75 -51.09 14.13
CA ASN A 14 9.12 -49.73 13.74
C ASN A 14 8.04 -49.18 12.80
N THR A 15 6.99 -48.60 13.37
CA THR A 15 6.19 -47.60 12.66
C THR A 15 7.07 -46.36 12.51
N THR A 16 7.63 -46.16 11.33
CA THR A 16 8.27 -44.89 10.95
C THR A 16 7.20 -43.81 10.93
N TYR A 17 7.17 -42.97 11.96
CA TYR A 17 6.44 -41.71 11.90
C TYR A 17 7.10 -40.83 10.83
N SER A 18 6.29 -40.23 9.96
CA SER A 18 6.75 -39.08 9.17
C SER A 18 6.81 -37.88 10.10
N GLN A 19 7.87 -37.09 10.00
CA GLN A 19 7.90 -35.77 10.64
C GLN A 19 6.84 -34.88 9.98
N ASN A 20 6.13 -34.07 10.76
CA ASN A 20 5.27 -33.03 10.19
C ASN A 20 6.15 -31.87 9.68
N ALA A 21 5.96 -31.45 8.44
CA ALA A 21 6.77 -30.41 7.81
C ALA A 21 6.42 -29.00 8.31
N PHE A 22 7.42 -28.12 8.33
CA PHE A 22 7.18 -26.68 8.26
C PHE A 22 6.70 -26.36 6.84
N ILE A 23 5.55 -25.71 6.71
CA ILE A 23 4.92 -25.40 5.42
C ILE A 23 4.75 -23.89 5.28
N SER A 24 5.19 -23.36 4.14
CA SER A 24 5.06 -21.93 3.85
C SER A 24 4.71 -21.69 2.38
N THR A 25 3.83 -20.73 2.14
CA THR A 25 3.49 -20.25 0.80
C THR A 25 4.38 -19.08 0.44
N TRP A 26 4.98 -19.16 -0.74
CA TRP A 26 5.84 -18.14 -1.33
C TRP A 26 5.33 -17.77 -2.72
N LYS A 27 5.67 -16.58 -3.20
CA LYS A 27 5.36 -16.09 -4.54
C LYS A 27 6.66 -15.68 -5.21
N THR A 28 7.06 -16.39 -6.27
CA THR A 28 8.38 -16.25 -6.90
C THR A 28 8.53 -14.91 -7.64
N ASP A 29 7.42 -14.36 -8.13
CA ASP A 29 7.29 -13.08 -8.82
C ASP A 29 6.95 -11.91 -7.86
N ASN A 30 7.37 -12.01 -6.60
CA ASN A 30 7.55 -10.86 -5.71
C ASN A 30 9.04 -10.46 -5.70
N PRO A 31 9.40 -9.23 -5.27
CA PRO A 31 10.80 -8.78 -5.23
C PRO A 31 11.74 -9.70 -4.43
N GLY A 32 13.00 -9.80 -4.87
CA GLY A 32 14.02 -10.63 -4.24
C GLY A 32 15.31 -10.69 -5.07
N VAL A 33 16.25 -11.54 -4.65
CA VAL A 33 17.56 -11.73 -5.30
C VAL A 33 17.56 -12.85 -6.33
N SER A 34 16.68 -13.83 -6.13
CA SER A 34 16.47 -14.91 -7.09
C SER A 34 15.52 -14.46 -8.21
N GLU A 35 15.64 -15.05 -9.39
CA GLU A 35 14.82 -14.72 -10.57
C GLU A 35 13.30 -14.84 -10.30
N ASP A 36 12.44 -14.26 -11.14
CA ASP A 36 10.97 -14.28 -10.99
C ASP A 36 10.36 -15.69 -10.95
N ASN A 37 11.08 -16.71 -11.41
CA ASN A 37 10.70 -18.13 -11.29
C ASN A 37 11.51 -18.88 -10.23
N GLN A 38 12.12 -18.19 -9.27
CA GLN A 38 12.95 -18.77 -8.22
C GLN A 38 12.54 -18.34 -6.81
N ILE A 39 12.91 -19.18 -5.84
CA ILE A 39 12.93 -18.87 -4.40
C ILE A 39 14.27 -19.37 -3.83
N ARG A 40 14.92 -18.53 -3.03
CA ARG A 40 16.12 -18.85 -2.24
C ARG A 40 15.78 -18.92 -0.76
N ILE A 41 15.89 -20.11 -0.16
CA ILE A 41 15.77 -20.32 1.28
C ILE A 41 17.09 -19.91 1.95
N PRO A 42 17.08 -18.93 2.88
CA PRO A 42 18.30 -18.44 3.49
C PRO A 42 18.56 -19.01 4.90
N THR A 43 19.82 -19.23 5.19
CA THR A 43 20.34 -19.92 6.39
C THR A 43 21.44 -19.11 7.06
N PHE A 44 21.69 -19.35 8.34
CA PHE A 44 22.69 -18.60 9.12
C PHE A 44 24.10 -19.21 9.01
N PRO A 45 25.13 -18.43 8.64
CA PRO A 45 26.52 -18.90 8.61
C PRO A 45 27.03 -19.30 10.01
N GLY A 46 27.22 -20.61 10.24
CA GLY A 46 27.80 -21.16 11.47
C GLY A 46 26.89 -22.14 12.22
N GLU A 47 25.62 -22.24 11.84
CA GLU A 47 24.73 -23.32 12.28
C GLU A 47 24.88 -24.57 11.39
N THR A 48 24.50 -25.75 11.90
CA THR A 48 24.55 -27.00 11.13
C THR A 48 23.16 -27.32 10.59
N TYR A 49 23.06 -27.39 9.26
CA TYR A 49 21.83 -27.71 8.54
C TYR A 49 21.92 -29.11 7.91
N ASN A 50 20.82 -29.83 7.93
CA ASN A 50 20.65 -31.12 7.24
C ASN A 50 19.15 -31.37 7.02
N TYR A 51 18.57 -30.62 6.10
CA TYR A 51 17.13 -30.62 5.82
C TYR A 51 16.79 -31.22 4.46
N THR A 52 15.52 -31.57 4.28
CA THR A 52 14.91 -31.85 2.98
C THR A 52 13.83 -30.83 2.73
N VAL A 53 13.81 -30.27 1.52
CA VAL A 53 12.76 -29.36 1.04
C VAL A 53 12.05 -30.01 -0.14
N ASP A 54 10.72 -30.05 -0.08
CA ASP A 54 9.82 -30.25 -1.22
C ASP A 54 9.32 -28.88 -1.66
N TRP A 55 9.43 -28.58 -2.95
CA TRP A 55 9.13 -27.25 -3.49
C TRP A 55 7.66 -27.07 -3.89
N GLY A 56 6.84 -28.12 -3.81
CA GLY A 56 5.41 -28.06 -4.18
C GLY A 56 5.14 -28.14 -5.69
N ASP A 57 6.18 -28.12 -6.54
CA ASP A 57 6.12 -28.40 -7.98
C ASP A 57 6.34 -29.88 -8.34
N GLY A 58 6.52 -30.73 -7.32
CA GLY A 58 6.85 -32.15 -7.46
C GLY A 58 8.36 -32.45 -7.43
N THR A 59 9.21 -31.45 -7.27
CA THR A 59 10.66 -31.62 -7.06
C THR A 59 11.05 -31.47 -5.58
N SER A 60 12.17 -32.08 -5.19
CA SER A 60 12.70 -31.94 -3.82
C SER A 60 14.22 -32.08 -3.77
N ASN A 61 14.84 -31.37 -2.82
CA ASN A 61 16.27 -31.49 -2.50
C ASN A 61 16.44 -32.09 -1.10
N ASN A 62 17.31 -33.11 -0.99
CA ASN A 62 17.51 -33.89 0.22
C ASN A 62 18.95 -33.69 0.76
N ASN A 63 19.11 -33.64 2.09
CA ASN A 63 20.40 -33.41 2.78
C ASN A 63 21.01 -32.03 2.46
N VAL A 64 20.18 -30.99 2.44
CA VAL A 64 20.61 -29.60 2.21
C VAL A 64 21.30 -29.06 3.47
N THR A 65 22.49 -28.48 3.31
CA THR A 65 23.38 -28.08 4.42
C THR A 65 23.66 -26.58 4.49
N GLY A 66 22.76 -25.74 3.97
CA GLY A 66 22.90 -24.28 3.95
C GLY A 66 21.86 -23.62 3.04
N ASN A 67 22.21 -22.48 2.46
CA ASN A 67 21.37 -21.77 1.48
C ASN A 67 21.08 -22.67 0.28
N ILE A 68 19.85 -22.61 -0.25
CA ILE A 68 19.49 -23.27 -1.51
C ILE A 68 18.52 -22.38 -2.29
N THR A 69 18.71 -22.32 -3.61
CA THR A 69 17.79 -21.69 -4.56
C THR A 69 17.18 -22.79 -5.43
N HIS A 70 15.87 -22.73 -5.66
CA HIS A 70 15.17 -23.58 -6.61
C HIS A 70 14.60 -22.76 -7.76
N THR A 71 14.44 -23.39 -8.93
CA THR A 71 13.94 -22.78 -10.16
C THR A 71 12.70 -23.54 -10.62
N TYR A 72 11.56 -22.89 -10.48
CA TYR A 72 10.26 -23.37 -10.93
C TYR A 72 10.12 -23.21 -12.44
N VAL A 73 9.29 -24.05 -13.06
CA VAL A 73 9.05 -24.01 -14.52
C VAL A 73 8.38 -22.69 -14.94
N THR A 74 7.54 -22.13 -14.07
CA THR A 74 6.87 -20.84 -14.26
C THR A 74 6.97 -19.98 -13.00
N PRO A 75 7.01 -18.64 -13.13
CA PRO A 75 6.68 -17.74 -12.02
C PRO A 75 5.31 -18.06 -11.43
N GLY A 76 5.14 -17.90 -10.11
CA GLY A 76 3.86 -18.11 -9.46
C GLY A 76 3.93 -18.29 -7.94
N THR A 77 2.80 -18.68 -7.35
CA THR A 77 2.64 -18.93 -5.92
C THR A 77 2.75 -20.43 -5.62
N TYR A 78 3.72 -20.82 -4.80
CA TYR A 78 4.07 -22.20 -4.47
C TYR A 78 4.10 -22.42 -2.96
N GLN A 79 3.62 -23.58 -2.52
CA GLN A 79 3.67 -24.00 -1.12
C GLN A 79 4.82 -25.00 -0.93
N ILE A 80 5.89 -24.55 -0.28
CA ILE A 80 7.06 -25.38 0.03
C ILE A 80 6.86 -26.10 1.37
N SER A 81 7.49 -27.26 1.54
CA SER A 81 7.53 -27.97 2.82
C SER A 81 8.94 -28.42 3.21
N ILE A 82 9.32 -28.24 4.48
CA ILE A 82 10.66 -28.50 5.01
C ILE A 82 10.59 -29.50 6.17
N ILE A 83 11.46 -30.51 6.13
CA ILE A 83 11.68 -31.52 7.20
C ILE A 83 13.18 -31.70 7.48
N GLY A 84 13.52 -32.34 8.60
CA GLY A 84 14.91 -32.57 9.03
C GLY A 84 15.49 -31.45 9.90
N ASP A 85 16.82 -31.34 9.90
CA ASP A 85 17.56 -30.42 10.76
C ASP A 85 17.62 -29.01 10.13
N PHE A 86 16.60 -28.21 10.39
CA PHE A 86 16.48 -26.81 9.92
C PHE A 86 16.43 -25.83 11.12
N PRO A 87 17.58 -25.48 11.73
CA PRO A 87 17.62 -24.75 13.00
C PRO A 87 17.11 -23.30 12.93
N ARG A 88 17.18 -22.64 11.78
CA ARG A 88 16.75 -21.24 11.58
C ARG A 88 16.64 -20.90 10.09
N ILE A 89 15.60 -20.16 9.71
CA ILE A 89 15.58 -19.36 8.47
C ILE A 89 16.12 -17.96 8.78
N TYR A 90 16.97 -17.38 7.94
CA TYR A 90 17.71 -16.16 8.30
C TYR A 90 17.70 -15.11 7.18
N PHE A 91 16.82 -14.11 7.32
CA PHE A 91 16.70 -13.01 6.36
C PHE A 91 17.58 -11.80 6.69
N ASN A 92 17.93 -11.60 7.97
CA ASN A 92 18.70 -10.47 8.49
C ASN A 92 17.99 -9.10 8.37
N TYR A 93 17.76 -8.44 9.50
CA TYR A 93 17.16 -7.10 9.54
C TYR A 93 18.16 -5.99 9.15
N PHE A 94 19.45 -6.16 9.46
CA PHE A 94 20.51 -5.18 9.18
C PHE A 94 21.43 -5.69 8.05
N PRO A 95 21.23 -5.28 6.78
CA PRO A 95 21.99 -5.82 5.66
C PRO A 95 23.43 -5.29 5.60
N ASP A 96 24.40 -6.15 5.94
CA ASP A 96 25.79 -6.06 5.49
C ASP A 96 25.88 -6.70 4.09
N ASP A 97 25.56 -5.94 3.02
CA ASP A 97 25.66 -6.26 1.58
C ASP A 97 24.99 -7.55 1.04
N GLU A 98 24.47 -8.44 1.90
CA GLU A 98 23.91 -9.74 1.51
C GLU A 98 22.39 -9.74 1.36
N GLU A 99 21.91 -9.42 0.15
CA GLU A 99 20.50 -9.47 -0.27
C GLU A 99 19.81 -10.84 -0.02
N ARG A 100 18.48 -10.81 0.14
CA ARG A 100 17.60 -11.97 0.45
C ARG A 100 16.18 -11.82 -0.12
N ASP A 101 15.49 -12.95 -0.31
CA ASP A 101 14.13 -13.05 -0.88
C ASP A 101 13.00 -12.81 0.16
N TYR A 102 13.12 -11.82 1.05
CA TYR A 102 12.15 -11.64 2.15
C TYR A 102 10.73 -11.31 1.67
N GLU A 103 10.57 -10.58 0.56
CA GLU A 103 9.24 -10.25 0.02
C GLU A 103 8.56 -11.41 -0.72
N LYS A 104 9.32 -12.45 -1.07
CA LYS A 104 8.80 -13.67 -1.73
C LYS A 104 8.05 -14.58 -0.77
N LEU A 105 8.22 -14.46 0.54
CA LEU A 105 7.44 -15.20 1.53
C LEU A 105 6.07 -14.52 1.74
N VAL A 106 4.97 -15.29 1.57
CA VAL A 106 3.58 -14.79 1.60
C VAL A 106 2.76 -15.36 2.76
N SER A 107 3.02 -16.59 3.20
CA SER A 107 2.56 -17.03 4.52
C SER A 107 3.30 -18.22 5.12
N ILE A 108 3.23 -18.30 6.44
CA ILE A 108 3.50 -19.52 7.20
C ILE A 108 2.17 -20.25 7.39
N ASP A 109 2.05 -21.45 6.82
CA ASP A 109 0.80 -22.20 6.75
C ASP A 109 0.75 -23.36 7.75
N GLN A 110 1.91 -23.88 8.16
CA GLN A 110 2.08 -24.88 9.23
C GLN A 110 3.48 -24.76 9.84
N TRP A 111 3.62 -24.84 11.16
CA TRP A 111 4.92 -24.82 11.82
C TRP A 111 5.63 -26.19 11.84
N GLY A 112 4.86 -27.28 11.98
CA GLY A 112 5.35 -28.64 11.95
C GLY A 112 6.22 -29.02 13.15
N GLU A 113 7.04 -30.06 12.97
CA GLU A 113 7.95 -30.60 13.99
C GLU A 113 9.41 -30.14 13.76
N VAL A 114 9.60 -28.95 13.17
CA VAL A 114 10.93 -28.34 13.01
C VAL A 114 11.40 -27.77 14.35
N LYS A 115 12.61 -28.18 14.78
CA LYS A 115 13.22 -27.77 16.05
C LYS A 115 14.10 -26.53 15.86
N TRP A 116 13.47 -25.38 15.99
CA TRP A 116 14.13 -24.09 15.88
C TRP A 116 15.16 -23.92 17.01
N SER A 117 16.40 -23.56 16.65
CA SER A 117 17.51 -23.31 17.58
C SER A 117 17.81 -21.81 17.76
N SER A 118 17.33 -20.96 16.84
CA SER A 118 17.23 -19.52 17.01
C SER A 118 16.11 -18.97 16.12
N MET A 119 15.36 -17.97 16.59
CA MET A 119 14.43 -17.18 15.78
C MET A 119 14.95 -15.76 15.54
N SER A 120 16.18 -15.44 16.00
CA SER A 120 16.74 -14.11 15.81
C SER A 120 16.96 -13.83 14.31
N ASN A 121 16.32 -12.76 13.83
CA ASN A 121 16.21 -12.34 12.43
C ASN A 121 15.58 -13.39 11.48
N ALA A 122 14.79 -14.33 12.02
CA ALA A 122 13.97 -15.25 11.24
C ALA A 122 12.65 -14.59 10.85
N PHE A 123 12.35 -14.49 9.55
CA PHE A 123 11.24 -13.73 8.96
C PHE A 123 11.37 -12.19 8.96
N ALA A 124 12.56 -11.65 9.31
CA ALA A 124 12.81 -10.22 9.24
C ALA A 124 12.55 -9.65 7.84
N ARG A 125 11.94 -8.47 7.77
CA ARG A 125 11.55 -7.72 6.56
C ARG A 125 10.59 -8.45 5.61
N CYS A 126 9.93 -9.52 6.03
CA CYS A 126 8.95 -10.23 5.21
C CYS A 126 7.62 -9.44 5.12
N SER A 127 7.65 -8.32 4.39
CA SER A 127 6.57 -7.33 4.23
C SER A 127 5.24 -7.94 3.79
N ASN A 128 5.27 -8.95 2.92
CA ASN A 128 4.11 -9.65 2.35
C ASN A 128 3.63 -10.87 3.18
N MET A 129 4.28 -11.20 4.30
CA MET A 129 4.07 -12.45 5.02
C MET A 129 2.99 -12.33 6.10
N ASP A 130 2.10 -13.33 6.14
CA ASP A 130 1.12 -13.53 7.21
C ASP A 130 1.20 -14.95 7.82
N VAL A 131 0.82 -15.11 9.09
CA VAL A 131 0.88 -16.40 9.80
C VAL A 131 -0.52 -17.01 9.93
N LYS A 132 -0.80 -17.94 9.00
CA LYS A 132 -2.07 -18.67 8.88
C LYS A 132 -2.04 -20.02 9.63
N ALA A 133 -0.86 -20.45 10.06
CA ALA A 133 -0.62 -21.65 10.83
C ALA A 133 -1.45 -21.69 12.14
N ILE A 134 -2.20 -22.79 12.32
CA ILE A 134 -3.03 -23.07 13.50
C ILE A 134 -2.36 -24.02 14.49
N ASP A 135 -1.26 -24.66 14.10
CA ASP A 135 -0.32 -25.31 15.01
C ASP A 135 0.67 -24.28 15.59
N ILE A 136 1.58 -24.73 16.44
CA ILE A 136 2.54 -23.88 17.16
C ILE A 136 3.98 -24.34 16.90
N PRO A 137 4.97 -23.44 16.84
CA PRO A 137 6.36 -23.80 16.65
C PRO A 137 6.95 -24.50 17.89
N ASP A 138 7.81 -25.49 17.66
CA ASP A 138 8.65 -26.05 18.72
C ASP A 138 9.81 -25.09 19.03
N LEU A 139 9.55 -24.18 19.96
CA LEU A 139 10.49 -23.19 20.48
C LEU A 139 11.34 -23.72 21.64
N SER A 140 11.30 -25.02 21.96
CA SER A 140 11.88 -25.58 23.20
C SER A 140 13.42 -25.50 23.32
N LEU A 141 14.11 -25.04 22.28
CA LEU A 141 15.56 -24.76 22.26
C LEU A 141 15.88 -23.26 22.13
N ILE A 142 14.88 -22.40 21.97
CA ILE A 142 15.04 -20.97 21.70
C ILE A 142 15.35 -20.19 22.98
N ASN A 143 16.39 -19.35 22.90
CA ASN A 143 16.66 -18.32 23.90
C ASN A 143 16.62 -16.88 23.33
N ASN A 144 16.43 -16.71 22.02
CA ASN A 144 16.47 -15.41 21.34
C ASN A 144 15.52 -15.38 20.12
N MET A 145 14.64 -14.37 20.10
CA MET A 145 13.66 -14.08 19.05
C MET A 145 13.81 -12.64 18.49
N SER A 146 14.97 -12.00 18.68
CA SER A 146 15.15 -10.59 18.32
C SER A 146 14.99 -10.35 16.81
N HIS A 147 14.35 -9.24 16.45
CA HIS A 147 14.03 -8.88 15.06
C HIS A 147 13.21 -9.91 14.26
N MET A 148 12.56 -10.90 14.87
CA MET A 148 11.86 -11.98 14.14
C MET A 148 10.87 -11.43 13.10
N PHE A 149 9.87 -10.65 13.51
CA PHE A 149 8.89 -10.05 12.60
C PHE A 149 9.16 -8.57 12.28
N ALA A 150 10.37 -8.07 12.56
CA ALA A 150 10.72 -6.66 12.30
C ALA A 150 10.52 -6.30 10.82
N GLY A 151 9.64 -5.34 10.52
CA GLY A 151 9.27 -4.92 9.17
C GLY A 151 8.17 -5.75 8.50
N CYS A 152 7.52 -6.71 9.19
CA CYS A 152 6.39 -7.48 8.64
C CYS A 152 5.08 -6.66 8.70
N ILE A 153 4.98 -5.62 7.88
CA ILE A 153 3.87 -4.65 7.90
C ILE A 153 2.48 -5.27 7.71
N ASN A 154 2.36 -6.35 6.93
CA ASN A 154 1.09 -7.05 6.68
C ASN A 154 0.86 -8.28 7.57
N LEU A 155 1.69 -8.51 8.59
CA LEU A 155 1.47 -9.61 9.54
C LEU A 155 0.20 -9.37 10.35
N VAL A 156 -0.85 -10.13 10.05
CA VAL A 156 -2.12 -10.10 10.80
C VAL A 156 -2.08 -11.17 11.88
N GLY A 157 -1.73 -12.42 11.53
CA GLY A 157 -1.68 -13.57 12.42
C GLY A 157 -3.05 -14.14 12.82
N ASN A 158 -3.07 -15.04 13.80
CA ASN A 158 -4.29 -15.64 14.36
C ASN A 158 -4.10 -16.05 15.84
N ASP A 159 -5.18 -16.54 16.47
CA ASP A 159 -5.21 -16.98 17.89
C ASP A 159 -4.12 -18.00 18.29
N SER A 160 -3.47 -18.69 17.34
CA SER A 160 -2.38 -19.64 17.63
C SER A 160 -1.20 -18.99 18.35
N PHE A 161 -0.92 -17.69 18.13
CA PHE A 161 0.14 -16.93 18.80
C PHE A 161 0.08 -17.04 20.32
N ASN A 162 -1.11 -16.96 20.92
CA ASN A 162 -1.29 -17.01 22.37
C ASN A 162 -0.85 -18.35 23.01
N ASN A 163 -0.60 -19.38 22.19
CA ASN A 163 -0.29 -20.73 22.62
C ASN A 163 1.19 -21.11 22.37
N TRP A 164 2.04 -20.17 21.96
CA TRP A 164 3.47 -20.43 21.73
C TRP A 164 4.23 -20.58 23.06
N ASP A 165 5.03 -21.65 23.18
CA ASP A 165 5.87 -21.90 24.38
C ASP A 165 7.16 -21.06 24.33
N VAL A 166 7.04 -19.80 24.74
CA VAL A 166 8.19 -18.87 24.82
C VAL A 166 8.98 -18.98 26.14
N ALA A 167 8.69 -19.98 26.99
CA ALA A 167 9.30 -20.11 28.32
C ALA A 167 10.83 -20.32 28.31
N GLY A 168 11.45 -20.59 27.16
CA GLY A 168 12.92 -20.64 27.01
C GLY A 168 13.58 -19.29 26.72
N VAL A 169 12.81 -18.28 26.31
CA VAL A 169 13.30 -17.08 25.64
C VAL A 169 13.90 -16.09 26.65
N THR A 170 15.03 -15.50 26.27
CA THR A 170 15.78 -14.52 27.07
C THR A 170 15.94 -13.16 26.39
N ASN A 171 15.61 -13.05 25.10
CA ASN A 171 15.64 -11.80 24.34
C ASN A 171 14.53 -11.78 23.29
N MET A 172 13.73 -10.71 23.27
CA MET A 172 12.65 -10.42 22.34
C MET A 172 12.78 -9.01 21.71
N SER A 173 13.93 -8.36 21.79
CA SER A 173 14.05 -6.97 21.33
C SER A 173 13.80 -6.83 19.83
N THR A 174 13.14 -5.73 19.46
CA THR A 174 12.75 -5.41 18.09
C THR A 174 11.84 -6.47 17.42
N MET A 175 11.27 -7.44 18.16
CA MET A 175 10.58 -8.60 17.57
C MET A 175 9.40 -8.24 16.66
N PHE A 176 8.64 -7.19 16.99
CA PHE A 176 7.47 -6.68 16.25
C PHE A 176 7.65 -5.21 15.83
N LEU A 177 8.89 -4.76 15.59
CA LEU A 177 9.17 -3.41 15.07
C LEU A 177 8.45 -3.21 13.72
N ILE A 178 7.62 -2.17 13.60
CA ILE A 178 6.91 -1.76 12.39
C ILE A 178 6.00 -2.90 11.84
N THR A 179 5.43 -3.74 12.71
CA THR A 179 4.36 -4.68 12.32
C THR A 179 2.99 -4.00 12.42
N SER A 180 2.74 -3.04 11.53
CA SER A 180 1.57 -2.14 11.58
C SER A 180 0.22 -2.84 11.69
N SER A 181 0.09 -4.06 11.16
CA SER A 181 -1.14 -4.85 11.14
C SER A 181 -1.31 -5.84 12.30
N PHE A 182 -0.28 -6.04 13.15
CA PHE A 182 -0.28 -7.09 14.16
C PHE A 182 -1.05 -6.69 15.43
N ASN A 183 -2.00 -7.53 15.85
CA ASN A 183 -2.80 -7.33 17.06
C ASN A 183 -3.34 -8.66 17.64
N GLN A 184 -2.55 -9.74 17.61
CA GLN A 184 -2.99 -11.07 18.08
C GLN A 184 -2.73 -11.27 19.58
N PRO A 185 -3.62 -11.99 20.30
CA PRO A 185 -3.45 -12.22 21.73
C PRO A 185 -2.15 -12.97 22.04
N ILE A 186 -1.41 -12.46 23.03
CA ILE A 186 -0.14 -13.01 23.53
C ILE A 186 -0.06 -13.00 25.08
N SER A 187 -1.19 -12.79 25.77
CA SER A 187 -1.28 -12.80 27.24
C SER A 187 -0.89 -14.15 27.86
N GLY A 188 -1.00 -15.25 27.10
CA GLY A 188 -0.62 -16.60 27.50
C GLY A 188 0.89 -16.90 27.54
N TRP A 189 1.75 -15.97 27.15
CA TRP A 189 3.20 -16.16 27.07
C TRP A 189 3.89 -16.16 28.45
N ASP A 190 4.66 -17.22 28.77
CA ASP A 190 5.61 -17.24 29.89
C ASP A 190 6.89 -16.48 29.51
N VAL A 191 6.90 -15.17 29.73
CA VAL A 191 8.06 -14.30 29.49
C VAL A 191 9.01 -14.20 30.68
N GLY A 192 8.84 -15.00 31.74
CA GLY A 192 9.57 -14.90 33.02
C GLY A 192 11.09 -15.15 32.99
N LYS A 193 11.70 -15.25 31.81
CA LYS A 193 13.15 -15.34 31.58
C LYS A 193 13.67 -14.31 30.58
N VAL A 194 12.80 -13.51 29.98
CA VAL A 194 13.19 -12.45 29.04
C VAL A 194 13.94 -11.37 29.80
N MET A 195 15.09 -10.95 29.27
CA MET A 195 15.96 -9.92 29.84
C MET A 195 15.92 -8.61 29.03
N ASP A 196 15.51 -8.68 27.76
CA ASP A 196 15.53 -7.56 26.81
C ASP A 196 14.26 -7.59 25.95
N MET A 197 13.46 -6.53 26.07
CA MET A 197 12.26 -6.24 25.29
C MET A 197 12.37 -4.88 24.58
N SER A 198 13.57 -4.32 24.47
CA SER A 198 13.78 -3.01 23.83
C SER A 198 13.22 -2.98 22.40
N VAL A 199 12.57 -1.88 22.02
CA VAL A 199 12.00 -1.65 20.68
C VAL A 199 10.95 -2.70 20.25
N MET A 200 10.45 -3.57 21.15
CA MET A 200 9.72 -4.79 20.76
C MET A 200 8.46 -4.52 19.92
N PHE A 201 7.65 -3.52 20.25
CA PHE A 201 6.41 -3.14 19.54
C PHE A 201 6.48 -1.72 18.95
N ALA A 202 7.69 -1.17 18.75
CA ALA A 202 7.81 0.19 18.22
C ALA A 202 7.20 0.28 16.81
N GLY A 203 6.33 1.26 16.56
CA GLY A 203 5.60 1.39 15.30
C GLY A 203 4.59 0.26 15.00
N ALA A 204 4.28 -0.64 15.93
CA ALA A 204 3.20 -1.62 15.79
C ALA A 204 1.84 -0.93 15.99
N THR A 205 1.43 -0.10 15.03
CA THR A 205 0.36 0.89 15.20
C THR A 205 -1.01 0.31 15.57
N SER A 206 -1.32 -0.93 15.18
CA SER A 206 -2.56 -1.63 15.55
C SER A 206 -2.51 -2.41 16.87
N PHE A 207 -1.34 -2.58 17.49
CA PHE A 207 -1.19 -3.48 18.64
C PHE A 207 -1.82 -2.89 19.91
N ASN A 208 -2.78 -3.61 20.50
CA ASN A 208 -3.44 -3.25 21.76
C ASN A 208 -3.99 -4.47 22.51
N GLN A 209 -3.18 -5.52 22.69
CA GLN A 209 -3.57 -6.70 23.46
C GLN A 209 -3.11 -6.59 24.91
N ASP A 210 -3.95 -7.07 25.83
CA ASP A 210 -3.62 -7.19 27.25
C ASP A 210 -2.36 -8.06 27.44
N ILE A 211 -1.36 -7.47 28.08
CA ILE A 211 -0.09 -8.09 28.50
C ILE A 211 0.25 -7.71 29.95
N GLY A 212 -0.72 -7.15 30.71
CA GLY A 212 -0.54 -6.78 32.11
C GLY A 212 -0.31 -8.00 33.03
N THR A 213 -0.61 -9.20 32.55
CA THR A 213 -0.41 -10.49 33.24
C THR A 213 0.99 -11.10 33.07
N TRP A 214 1.89 -10.46 32.30
CA TRP A 214 3.25 -10.96 32.07
C TRP A 214 4.17 -10.80 33.29
N ASP A 215 4.91 -11.86 33.65
CA ASP A 215 6.01 -11.80 34.62
C ASP A 215 7.27 -11.23 33.95
N VAL A 216 7.48 -9.93 34.07
CA VAL A 216 8.64 -9.23 33.53
C VAL A 216 9.80 -9.06 34.52
N SER A 217 9.78 -9.77 35.67
CA SER A 217 10.77 -9.61 36.76
C SER A 217 12.23 -9.97 36.38
N SER A 218 12.45 -10.54 35.19
CA SER A 218 13.78 -10.79 34.61
C SER A 218 14.25 -9.72 33.60
N VAL A 219 13.38 -8.80 33.18
CA VAL A 219 13.67 -7.82 32.12
C VAL A 219 14.50 -6.65 32.67
N SER A 220 15.63 -6.33 32.04
CA SER A 220 16.45 -5.16 32.38
C SER A 220 16.31 -3.98 31.40
N SER A 221 15.96 -4.22 30.12
CA SER A 221 15.70 -3.14 29.15
C SER A 221 14.34 -3.27 28.45
N MET A 222 13.61 -2.14 28.46
CA MET A 222 12.33 -1.89 27.78
C MET A 222 12.38 -0.58 26.96
N GLY A 223 13.58 -0.08 26.64
CA GLY A 223 13.76 1.17 25.88
C GLY A 223 13.00 1.14 24.55
N LEU A 224 12.24 2.20 24.26
CA LEU A 224 11.39 2.39 23.08
C LEU A 224 10.31 1.30 22.86
N MET A 225 10.00 0.44 23.84
CA MET A 225 9.19 -0.78 23.64
C MET A 225 7.84 -0.55 22.93
N PHE A 226 7.11 0.53 23.25
CA PHE A 226 5.82 0.90 22.63
C PHE A 226 5.88 2.24 21.88
N SER A 227 7.07 2.71 21.48
CA SER A 227 7.19 4.01 20.82
C SER A 227 6.45 4.01 19.48
N ASN A 228 5.57 4.99 19.25
CA ASN A 228 4.66 5.05 18.12
C ASN A 228 3.69 3.84 17.98
N ALA A 229 3.42 3.09 19.06
CA ALA A 229 2.35 2.09 19.10
C ALA A 229 1.00 2.78 19.34
N ILE A 230 0.47 3.45 18.31
CA ILE A 230 -0.65 4.42 18.40
C ILE A 230 -1.93 3.83 19.02
N SER A 231 -2.20 2.53 18.86
CA SER A 231 -3.37 1.89 19.49
C SER A 231 -3.13 1.39 20.92
N PHE A 232 -1.89 1.30 21.39
CA PHE A 232 -1.54 0.57 22.61
C PHE A 232 -1.99 1.33 23.87
N ASN A 233 -2.96 0.76 24.60
CA ASN A 233 -3.52 1.34 25.81
C ASN A 233 -3.93 0.24 26.81
N GLN A 234 -2.96 -0.30 27.56
CA GLN A 234 -3.15 -1.36 28.54
C GLN A 234 -2.55 -0.98 29.90
N ASP A 235 -3.07 -1.56 30.98
CA ASP A 235 -2.55 -1.39 32.34
C ASP A 235 -1.36 -2.34 32.58
N LEU A 236 -0.21 -1.76 32.94
CA LEU A 236 1.04 -2.48 33.21
C LEU A 236 1.49 -2.33 34.69
N GLY A 237 0.64 -1.85 35.60
CA GLY A 237 1.00 -1.63 37.01
C GLY A 237 1.47 -2.90 37.75
N ASN A 238 0.95 -4.06 37.34
CA ASN A 238 1.32 -5.37 37.89
C ASN A 238 2.73 -5.85 37.51
N TRP A 239 3.45 -5.15 36.62
CA TRP A 239 4.79 -5.52 36.18
C TRP A 239 5.86 -5.25 37.25
N ASP A 240 6.62 -6.27 37.64
CA ASP A 240 7.82 -6.11 38.49
C ASP A 240 8.98 -5.54 37.66
N VAL A 241 9.18 -4.22 37.74
CA VAL A 241 10.26 -3.49 37.06
C VAL A 241 11.46 -3.20 37.99
N THR A 242 11.62 -3.96 39.09
CA THR A 242 12.63 -3.68 40.14
C THR A 242 14.08 -3.66 39.65
N ILE A 243 14.38 -4.32 38.52
CA ILE A 243 15.72 -4.45 37.94
C ILE A 243 15.92 -3.75 36.59
N VAL A 244 14.90 -3.04 36.07
CA VAL A 244 14.99 -2.35 34.78
C VAL A 244 15.95 -1.15 34.89
N ASP A 245 16.96 -1.08 34.03
CA ASP A 245 17.91 0.03 33.94
C ASP A 245 17.70 0.94 32.71
N ASP A 246 16.92 0.51 31.72
CA ASP A 246 16.52 1.31 30.56
C ASP A 246 15.00 1.20 30.23
N MET A 247 14.31 2.34 30.29
CA MET A 247 12.93 2.55 29.81
C MET A 247 12.84 3.75 28.84
N LYS A 248 13.96 4.22 28.29
CA LYS A 248 14.00 5.49 27.55
C LYS A 248 13.13 5.37 26.29
N GLY A 249 12.23 6.32 26.07
CA GLY A 249 11.30 6.31 24.94
C GLY A 249 10.12 5.33 25.05
N MET A 250 9.97 4.57 26.15
CA MET A 250 9.06 3.41 26.25
C MET A 250 7.62 3.69 25.76
N PHE A 251 7.02 4.82 26.15
CA PHE A 251 5.64 5.19 25.77
C PHE A 251 5.55 6.36 24.78
N ARG A 252 6.69 6.83 24.22
CA ARG A 252 6.74 8.00 23.34
C ARG A 252 5.92 7.77 22.06
N GLY A 253 4.75 8.44 21.96
CA GLY A 253 3.83 8.29 20.83
C GLY A 253 2.94 7.04 20.89
N SER A 254 2.86 6.37 22.04
CA SER A 254 1.89 5.28 22.26
C SER A 254 0.47 5.81 22.52
N GLY A 255 -0.53 4.94 22.38
CA GLY A 255 -1.94 5.26 22.66
C GLY A 255 -2.36 5.28 24.13
N LEU A 256 -1.41 5.25 25.07
CA LEU A 256 -1.66 5.02 26.49
C LEU A 256 -2.54 6.13 27.09
N SER A 257 -3.58 5.77 27.86
CA SER A 257 -4.43 6.73 28.56
C SER A 257 -3.82 7.21 29.89
N ASN A 258 -4.25 8.38 30.36
CA ASN A 258 -3.87 8.91 31.66
C ASN A 258 -4.23 7.95 32.80
N ASP A 259 -5.42 7.33 32.77
CA ASP A 259 -5.87 6.37 33.79
C ASP A 259 -4.91 5.17 33.94
N ASN A 260 -4.50 4.57 32.81
CA ASN A 260 -3.55 3.45 32.82
C ASN A 260 -2.14 3.92 33.22
N TYR A 261 -1.75 5.14 32.83
CA TYR A 261 -0.49 5.75 33.24
C TYR A 261 -0.42 6.02 34.76
N ASP A 262 -1.53 6.49 35.35
CA ASP A 262 -1.68 6.67 36.79
C ASP A 262 -1.56 5.31 37.52
N ASN A 263 -2.28 4.27 37.07
CA ASN A 263 -2.18 2.92 37.65
C ASN A 263 -0.74 2.38 37.63
N ILE A 264 -0.07 2.49 36.47
CA ILE A 264 1.34 2.09 36.28
C ILE A 264 2.24 2.78 37.31
N LEU A 265 2.15 4.11 37.43
CA LEU A 265 2.97 4.87 38.37
C LEU A 265 2.60 4.64 39.83
N VAL A 266 1.32 4.38 40.15
CA VAL A 266 0.87 4.01 41.50
C VAL A 266 1.53 2.70 41.94
N ASP A 267 1.36 1.62 41.18
CA ASP A 267 1.79 0.29 41.57
C ASP A 267 3.31 0.12 41.50
N TRP A 268 3.98 0.64 40.46
CA TRP A 268 5.44 0.60 40.36
C TRP A 268 6.12 1.33 41.53
N SER A 269 5.47 2.37 42.09
CA SER A 269 5.99 3.03 43.28
C SER A 269 5.96 2.18 44.55
N GLN A 270 5.15 1.11 44.61
CA GLN A 270 5.05 0.19 45.75
C GLN A 270 6.00 -1.01 45.65
N LEU A 271 6.70 -1.17 44.53
CA LEU A 271 7.74 -2.19 44.37
C LEU A 271 8.85 -2.03 45.44
N PRO A 272 9.49 -3.13 45.87
CA PRO A 272 10.43 -3.11 47.01
C PRO A 272 11.71 -2.29 46.76
N SER A 273 12.07 -2.06 45.49
CA SER A 273 13.20 -1.24 45.05
C SER A 273 13.09 -0.98 43.55
N LEU A 274 13.59 0.15 43.06
CA LEU A 274 13.81 0.39 41.62
C LEU A 274 15.32 0.65 41.40
N GLN A 275 15.80 0.55 40.16
CA GLN A 275 17.16 1.01 39.82
C GLN A 275 17.25 2.53 39.87
N ASN A 276 18.46 3.07 40.12
CA ASN A 276 18.67 4.51 40.15
C ASN A 276 18.90 5.10 38.74
N GLY A 277 18.34 6.28 38.46
CA GLY A 277 18.64 7.07 37.27
C GLY A 277 17.93 6.66 35.97
N VAL A 278 16.94 5.78 36.03
CA VAL A 278 16.17 5.33 34.87
C VAL A 278 15.41 6.51 34.25
N THR A 279 15.37 6.58 32.93
CA THR A 279 14.54 7.56 32.19
C THR A 279 13.29 6.88 31.64
N LEU A 280 12.12 7.44 31.93
CA LEU A 280 10.82 7.01 31.40
C LEU A 280 10.20 8.15 30.59
N ASP A 281 10.04 7.96 29.29
CA ASP A 281 9.42 8.95 28.39
C ASP A 281 7.97 8.57 28.06
N ALA A 282 7.03 9.43 28.45
CA ALA A 282 5.58 9.29 28.28
C ALA A 282 4.97 10.67 27.92
N ASN A 283 5.58 11.36 26.95
CA ASN A 283 5.46 12.81 26.74
C ASN A 283 4.06 13.37 26.43
N GLN A 284 3.03 12.52 26.29
CA GLN A 284 1.64 12.91 26.03
C GLN A 284 0.71 12.59 27.22
N ASN A 285 1.17 11.80 28.19
CA ASN A 285 0.38 11.32 29.32
C ASN A 285 0.38 12.34 30.46
N GLN A 286 -0.78 12.64 31.02
CA GLN A 286 -0.93 13.39 32.26
C GLN A 286 -1.19 12.43 33.43
N TYR A 287 -0.94 12.89 34.66
CA TYR A 287 -1.12 12.09 35.87
C TYR A 287 -1.95 12.83 36.94
N CYS A 288 -2.58 12.07 37.84
CA CYS A 288 -3.31 12.57 39.01
C CYS A 288 -3.12 11.66 40.21
N LEU A 289 -3.73 10.47 40.16
CA LEU A 289 -3.80 9.53 41.27
C LEU A 289 -2.40 9.02 41.65
N SER A 290 -1.46 9.08 40.72
CA SER A 290 -0.06 8.77 40.93
C SER A 290 0.81 9.95 41.38
N ALA A 291 0.31 11.16 41.66
CA ALA A 291 1.17 12.33 41.92
C ALA A 291 2.19 12.09 43.05
N GLU A 292 1.76 11.55 44.20
CA GLU A 292 2.69 11.14 45.27
C GLU A 292 3.61 9.98 44.85
N SER A 293 3.06 8.99 44.14
CA SER A 293 3.72 7.77 43.69
C SER A 293 4.87 8.04 42.71
N ARG A 294 4.60 8.88 41.71
CA ARG A 294 5.53 9.44 40.73
C ARG A 294 6.63 10.25 41.42
N GLN A 295 6.26 11.16 42.32
CA GLN A 295 7.24 11.97 43.05
C GLN A 295 8.12 11.10 43.97
N LYS A 296 7.56 10.03 44.55
CA LYS A 296 8.27 9.00 45.32
C LYS A 296 9.25 8.22 44.45
N ILE A 297 8.90 7.88 43.20
CA ILE A 297 9.81 7.24 42.24
C ILE A 297 11.00 8.17 41.92
N ILE A 298 10.71 9.40 41.49
CA ILE A 298 11.72 10.43 41.15
C ILE A 298 12.67 10.71 42.32
N THR A 299 12.14 10.90 43.54
CA THR A 299 12.95 11.35 44.69
C THR A 299 13.74 10.26 45.40
N ASN A 300 13.27 9.01 45.41
CA ASN A 300 13.99 7.92 46.08
C ASN A 300 14.96 7.17 45.16
N TYR A 301 14.71 7.18 43.84
CA TYR A 301 15.48 6.43 42.85
C TYR A 301 16.06 7.32 41.74
N GLU A 302 15.99 8.64 41.87
CA GLU A 302 16.62 9.58 40.91
C GLU A 302 16.13 9.41 39.46
N TRP A 303 14.91 8.87 39.26
CA TRP A 303 14.31 8.67 37.94
C TRP A 303 14.01 10.00 37.23
N VAL A 304 14.14 9.99 35.90
CA VAL A 304 13.74 11.09 35.01
C VAL A 304 12.45 10.69 34.30
N ILE A 305 11.31 11.22 34.74
CA ILE A 305 10.00 10.95 34.12
C ILE A 305 9.61 12.16 33.27
N ASN A 306 9.53 11.96 31.95
CA ASN A 306 9.21 13.00 30.97
C ASN A 306 7.79 12.78 30.44
N ASP A 307 6.82 13.45 31.07
CA ASP A 307 5.39 13.35 30.80
C ASP A 307 4.73 14.73 30.62
N ALA A 308 3.41 14.79 30.46
CA ALA A 308 2.65 16.01 30.21
C ALA A 308 2.11 16.70 31.49
N GLY A 309 2.60 16.31 32.69
CA GLY A 309 2.32 16.99 33.95
C GLY A 309 1.05 16.54 34.70
N GLU A 310 0.82 17.20 35.84
CA GLU A 310 -0.28 16.89 36.77
C GLU A 310 -1.61 17.53 36.35
N ASN A 311 -2.70 16.76 36.37
CA ASN A 311 -4.05 17.21 36.03
C ASN A 311 -5.09 16.49 36.92
N CYS A 312 -5.27 16.94 38.17
CA CYS A 312 -5.82 16.07 39.21
C CYS A 312 -7.21 16.39 39.75
N LEU A 313 -8.14 15.43 39.56
CA LEU A 313 -9.51 15.38 40.05
C LEU A 313 -9.87 13.93 40.46
N ASP A 314 -9.87 13.61 41.76
CA ASP A 314 -10.24 12.28 42.29
C ASP A 314 -11.73 12.18 42.66
N ASP A 315 -12.43 11.23 42.02
CA ASP A 315 -13.86 10.97 42.15
C ASP A 315 -14.24 10.02 43.30
N ASN A 316 -13.27 9.33 43.93
CA ASN A 316 -13.57 8.26 44.90
C ASN A 316 -13.79 8.74 46.33
N LEU A 317 -13.22 9.88 46.74
CA LEU A 317 -13.40 10.47 48.06
C LEU A 317 -14.64 11.38 48.18
N LEU A 318 -15.34 11.64 47.06
CA LEU A 318 -16.51 12.49 47.01
C LEU A 318 -17.72 11.84 47.73
N PRO A 319 -18.48 12.57 48.58
CA PRO A 319 -19.77 12.11 49.11
C PRO A 319 -20.77 11.78 48.00
N LYS A 320 -21.62 10.76 48.18
CA LYS A 320 -22.55 10.29 47.13
C LYS A 320 -23.99 10.29 47.65
N LEU A 321 -24.90 10.95 46.92
CA LEU A 321 -26.31 11.04 47.32
C LEU A 321 -27.05 9.75 46.94
N ILE A 322 -27.56 9.04 47.95
CA ILE A 322 -28.20 7.72 47.78
C ILE A 322 -29.74 7.79 47.76
N ASN A 323 -30.36 8.86 48.26
CA ASN A 323 -31.83 9.04 48.21
C ASN A 323 -32.23 10.52 48.41
N PHE A 324 -33.42 10.90 47.91
CA PHE A 324 -33.99 12.23 48.12
C PHE A 324 -35.53 12.27 48.10
N SER A 325 -36.13 13.31 48.71
CA SER A 325 -37.59 13.56 48.73
C SER A 325 -37.90 15.06 48.60
N PRO A 326 -38.90 15.50 47.78
CA PRO A 326 -39.77 14.71 46.91
C PRO A 326 -39.03 13.84 45.91
N ALA A 327 -39.61 12.70 45.50
CA ALA A 327 -39.02 11.88 44.45
C ALA A 327 -38.98 12.62 43.10
N ASN A 328 -38.09 12.19 42.20
CA ASN A 328 -38.05 12.72 40.83
C ASN A 328 -39.40 12.49 40.12
N GLU A 329 -39.76 13.43 39.25
CA GLU A 329 -41.04 13.52 38.49
C GLU A 329 -42.32 13.61 39.35
N ALA A 330 -42.23 13.88 40.65
CA ALA A 330 -43.41 14.05 41.50
C ALA A 330 -44.30 15.22 41.03
N SER A 331 -45.61 15.02 41.01
CA SER A 331 -46.60 16.04 40.59
C SER A 331 -47.62 16.33 41.69
N GLU A 332 -48.30 17.48 41.58
CA GLU A 332 -49.17 18.04 42.62
C GLU A 332 -48.48 18.23 43.99
N VAL A 333 -47.17 18.54 43.98
CA VAL A 333 -46.41 18.76 45.20
C VAL A 333 -46.96 19.99 45.93
N GLY A 334 -47.39 19.79 47.17
CA GLY A 334 -47.93 20.86 48.01
C GLY A 334 -46.89 21.94 48.30
N LEU A 335 -47.32 23.20 48.32
CA LEU A 335 -46.40 24.35 48.33
C LEU A 335 -45.53 24.48 49.58
N THR A 336 -45.75 23.66 50.62
CA THR A 336 -45.06 23.70 51.92
C THR A 336 -44.32 22.39 52.21
N HIS A 337 -43.71 21.75 51.21
CA HIS A 337 -43.11 20.41 51.35
C HIS A 337 -41.64 20.49 51.80
N ASN A 338 -41.30 19.74 52.86
CA ASN A 338 -39.93 19.63 53.36
C ASN A 338 -39.07 18.75 52.45
N ILE A 339 -37.77 19.02 52.43
CA ILE A 339 -36.81 18.44 51.50
C ILE A 339 -35.89 17.51 52.28
N THR A 340 -35.65 16.31 51.78
CA THR A 340 -34.80 15.31 52.45
C THR A 340 -33.73 14.79 51.51
N LEU A 341 -32.52 14.60 52.03
CA LEU A 341 -31.33 14.11 51.36
C LEU A 341 -30.72 13.01 52.23
N SER A 342 -30.32 11.88 51.65
CA SER A 342 -29.50 10.88 52.32
C SER A 342 -28.25 10.62 51.50
N PHE A 343 -27.09 10.67 52.15
CA PHE A 343 -25.78 10.38 51.59
C PHE A 343 -25.29 8.99 52.05
N ASP A 344 -24.28 8.46 51.38
CA ASP A 344 -23.61 7.20 51.72
C ASP A 344 -22.74 7.28 52.99
N GLN A 345 -22.28 8.48 53.34
CA GLN A 345 -21.50 8.80 54.54
C GLN A 345 -22.06 10.02 55.30
N GLU A 346 -21.55 10.30 56.51
CA GLU A 346 -21.93 11.53 57.22
C GLU A 346 -21.36 12.77 56.52
N VAL A 347 -22.17 13.82 56.41
CA VAL A 347 -21.77 15.09 55.78
C VAL A 347 -22.12 16.27 56.69
N ASN A 348 -21.22 17.25 56.72
CA ASN A 348 -21.41 18.54 57.37
C ASN A 348 -21.94 19.56 56.37
N VAL A 349 -22.83 20.45 56.83
CA VAL A 349 -23.38 21.54 56.03
C VAL A 349 -22.54 22.79 56.26
N VAL A 350 -21.89 23.29 55.21
CA VAL A 350 -21.07 24.50 55.26
C VAL A 350 -21.84 25.73 54.74
N ARG A 351 -21.22 26.91 54.85
CA ARG A 351 -21.93 28.19 54.78
C ARG A 351 -21.92 28.85 53.40
N GLU A 352 -21.02 28.45 52.52
CA GLU A 352 -20.85 29.02 51.18
C GLU A 352 -21.38 28.00 50.14
N GLY A 353 -22.18 28.49 49.18
CA GLY A 353 -22.99 27.67 48.26
C GLY A 353 -24.51 27.82 48.48
N SER A 354 -25.30 27.58 47.43
CA SER A 354 -26.75 27.81 47.37
C SER A 354 -27.52 26.52 47.10
N PHE A 355 -28.49 26.19 47.96
CA PHE A 355 -29.47 25.16 47.65
C PHE A 355 -30.62 25.82 46.85
N VAL A 356 -30.85 25.40 45.59
CA VAL A 356 -31.67 26.17 44.63
C VAL A 356 -32.88 25.38 44.14
N PHE A 357 -34.08 25.94 44.35
CA PHE A 357 -35.32 25.48 43.71
C PHE A 357 -35.55 26.20 42.38
N ALA A 358 -34.92 25.71 41.31
CA ALA A 358 -34.98 26.30 39.97
C ALA A 358 -36.35 26.04 39.31
N ALA A 359 -37.21 27.05 39.41
CA ALA A 359 -38.52 27.13 38.80
C ALA A 359 -38.47 27.00 37.26
N THR A 360 -39.09 25.94 36.72
CA THR A 360 -39.29 25.67 35.30
C THR A 360 -40.70 26.09 34.87
N GLY A 361 -40.80 26.94 33.84
CA GLY A 361 -42.07 27.33 33.23
C GLY A 361 -42.72 28.64 33.71
N GLY A 362 -41.99 29.78 33.68
CA GLY A 362 -42.59 31.11 33.84
C GLY A 362 -41.55 32.23 34.08
N SER A 363 -41.87 33.46 33.69
CA SER A 363 -40.98 34.66 33.67
C SER A 363 -40.47 35.18 35.00
N ASN A 364 -40.69 34.47 36.10
CA ASN A 364 -40.09 34.78 37.40
C ASN A 364 -39.44 33.53 37.99
N SER A 365 -38.60 32.87 37.20
CA SER A 365 -37.76 31.74 37.61
C SER A 365 -36.59 32.16 38.52
N ARG A 366 -36.86 33.02 39.52
CA ARG A 366 -35.98 33.17 40.68
C ARG A 366 -35.99 31.85 41.43
N GLY A 367 -35.00 31.02 41.14
CA GLY A 367 -34.60 29.98 42.06
C GLY A 367 -34.22 30.65 43.38
N PHE A 368 -35.00 30.40 44.43
CA PHE A 368 -34.62 30.85 45.76
C PHE A 368 -33.45 29.98 46.22
N GLY A 369 -32.24 30.43 45.88
CA GLY A 369 -31.00 29.97 46.49
C GLY A 369 -30.96 30.41 47.94
N PHE A 370 -30.79 29.45 48.85
CA PHE A 370 -30.56 29.72 50.27
C PHE A 370 -29.38 28.91 50.77
N SER A 371 -28.68 29.43 51.79
CA SER A 371 -27.67 28.64 52.48
C SER A 371 -28.41 27.59 53.33
N PRO A 372 -28.21 26.28 53.09
CA PRO A 372 -28.99 25.27 53.79
C PRO A 372 -28.76 25.31 55.31
N ILE A 373 -27.60 25.80 55.77
CA ILE A 373 -27.24 25.95 57.19
C ILE A 373 -28.24 26.81 58.00
N GLU A 374 -29.04 27.68 57.36
CA GLU A 374 -30.10 28.47 58.00
C GLU A 374 -31.49 27.80 57.97
N THR A 375 -31.59 26.62 57.35
CA THR A 375 -32.85 25.89 57.06
C THR A 375 -32.82 24.39 57.41
N VAL A 376 -31.68 23.84 57.82
CA VAL A 376 -31.56 22.46 58.33
C VAL A 376 -32.50 22.26 59.52
N ILE A 377 -33.40 21.29 59.39
CA ILE A 377 -34.26 20.79 60.47
C ILE A 377 -33.52 19.75 61.31
N SER A 378 -32.73 18.90 60.64
CA SER A 378 -31.90 17.85 61.24
C SER A 378 -30.78 17.41 60.29
N ASN A 379 -29.64 17.01 60.86
CA ASN A 379 -28.57 16.32 60.16
C ASN A 379 -28.02 15.23 61.10
N GLU A 380 -28.34 13.97 60.84
CA GLU A 380 -27.92 12.81 61.65
C GLU A 380 -27.80 11.56 60.74
N ASN A 381 -26.76 10.73 60.93
CA ASN A 381 -26.55 9.46 60.22
C ASN A 381 -26.58 9.63 58.68
N GLY A 382 -25.87 10.63 58.17
CA GLY A 382 -25.82 10.94 56.72
C GLY A 382 -27.12 11.44 56.10
N THR A 383 -28.16 11.75 56.90
CA THR A 383 -29.45 12.26 56.38
C THR A 383 -29.71 13.69 56.82
N VAL A 384 -29.85 14.58 55.83
CA VAL A 384 -30.13 16.01 55.99
C VAL A 384 -31.59 16.30 55.63
N ILE A 385 -32.30 17.04 56.47
CA ILE A 385 -33.66 17.54 56.18
C ILE A 385 -33.63 19.08 56.17
N LEU A 386 -34.17 19.69 55.12
CA LEU A 386 -34.25 21.14 54.92
C LEU A 386 -35.72 21.60 54.86
N ASN A 387 -36.03 22.76 55.44
CA ASN A 387 -37.30 23.46 55.23
C ASN A 387 -37.09 24.66 54.28
N PRO A 388 -37.72 24.71 53.09
CA PRO A 388 -37.62 25.86 52.21
C PRO A 388 -37.96 27.19 52.93
N PRO A 389 -37.23 28.29 52.67
CA PRO A 389 -37.39 29.56 53.40
C PRO A 389 -38.68 30.32 53.05
N ALA A 390 -39.40 29.89 52.02
CA ALA A 390 -40.71 30.39 51.61
C ALA A 390 -41.52 29.26 50.96
N ASP A 391 -42.85 29.41 50.96
CA ASP A 391 -43.74 28.51 50.21
C ASP A 391 -43.39 28.53 48.72
N LEU A 392 -43.47 27.37 48.08
CA LEU A 392 -43.22 27.19 46.65
C LEU A 392 -44.26 27.92 45.80
N ASN A 393 -43.84 28.40 44.62
CA ASN A 393 -44.72 29.09 43.68
C ASN A 393 -45.77 28.13 43.07
N PRO A 394 -46.95 28.64 42.65
CA PRO A 394 -47.88 27.92 41.77
C PRO A 394 -47.38 27.86 40.31
N ASN A 395 -47.80 26.82 39.57
CA ASN A 395 -47.48 26.46 38.16
C ASN A 395 -46.08 25.91 37.94
N THR A 396 -45.30 25.86 39.01
CA THR A 396 -43.88 25.77 38.91
C THR A 396 -43.51 24.31 38.92
N GLU A 397 -43.09 23.81 37.76
CA GLU A 397 -42.14 22.71 37.75
C GLU A 397 -40.87 23.21 38.45
N TYR A 398 -40.19 22.36 39.19
CA TYR A 398 -39.09 22.72 40.08
C TYR A 398 -37.98 21.70 39.89
N ILE A 399 -36.88 22.16 39.31
CA ILE A 399 -35.61 21.45 39.31
C ILE A 399 -34.94 21.75 40.65
N VAL A 400 -34.42 20.74 41.32
CA VAL A 400 -33.61 20.93 42.53
C VAL A 400 -32.14 20.90 42.13
N ARG A 401 -31.43 21.99 42.43
CA ARG A 401 -29.98 22.07 42.27
C ARG A 401 -29.27 22.26 43.61
N ILE A 402 -28.08 21.69 43.69
CA ILE A 402 -27.18 21.74 44.84
C ILE A 402 -25.83 22.20 44.29
N ASP A 403 -25.39 23.41 44.65
CA ASP A 403 -24.05 23.87 44.26
C ASP A 403 -22.96 22.91 44.83
N PRO A 404 -21.82 22.75 44.14
CA PRO A 404 -20.68 22.00 44.68
C PRO A 404 -20.22 22.61 46.01
N GLY A 405 -19.80 21.76 46.96
CA GLY A 405 -19.22 22.19 48.23
C GLY A 405 -20.19 22.63 49.32
N ILE A 406 -21.51 22.60 49.10
CA ILE A 406 -22.52 22.82 50.16
C ILE A 406 -22.41 21.79 51.29
N PHE A 407 -22.12 20.55 50.92
CA PHE A 407 -21.92 19.43 51.83
C PHE A 407 -20.46 18.99 51.73
N VAL A 408 -19.84 18.72 52.87
CA VAL A 408 -18.47 18.18 52.96
C VAL A 408 -18.46 16.98 53.92
N ASN A 409 -17.60 15.99 53.71
CA ASN A 409 -17.37 14.91 54.70
C ASN A 409 -16.57 15.42 55.92
N GLU A 410 -16.17 14.55 56.84
CA GLU A 410 -15.35 14.94 58.01
C GLU A 410 -13.93 15.39 57.59
N GLU A 411 -13.46 14.92 56.44
CA GLU A 411 -12.18 15.22 55.80
C GLU A 411 -12.16 16.59 55.09
N GLY A 412 -13.34 17.21 54.88
CA GLY A 412 -13.50 18.51 54.22
C GLY A 412 -13.60 18.45 52.69
N ILE A 413 -13.72 17.26 52.11
CA ILE A 413 -13.87 17.04 50.66
C ILE A 413 -15.32 17.32 50.25
N VAL A 414 -15.46 18.05 49.14
CA VAL A 414 -16.73 18.61 48.68
C VAL A 414 -17.62 17.58 48.00
N PHE A 415 -18.92 17.61 48.30
CA PHE A 415 -19.94 17.04 47.42
C PHE A 415 -19.90 17.79 46.07
N PRO A 416 -19.77 17.11 44.91
CA PRO A 416 -19.68 17.76 43.59
C PRO A 416 -20.99 18.45 43.14
N GLY A 417 -22.06 18.33 43.92
CA GLY A 417 -23.34 18.99 43.68
C GLY A 417 -24.31 18.16 42.84
N LEU A 418 -25.43 18.78 42.50
CA LEU A 418 -26.44 18.26 41.57
C LEU A 418 -26.86 19.41 40.65
N ASN A 419 -26.34 19.40 39.42
CA ASN A 419 -26.50 20.51 38.47
C ASN A 419 -27.27 20.14 37.19
N ASP A 420 -27.40 18.86 36.85
CA ASP A 420 -28.26 18.40 35.75
C ASP A 420 -29.74 18.67 36.06
N ALA A 421 -30.42 19.32 35.11
CA ALA A 421 -31.83 19.67 35.14
C ALA A 421 -32.80 18.47 35.13
N ASN A 422 -32.31 17.27 34.79
CA ASN A 422 -33.13 16.08 34.56
C ASN A 422 -33.11 15.09 35.75
N VAL A 423 -32.10 15.17 36.62
CA VAL A 423 -31.88 14.20 37.71
C VAL A 423 -32.90 14.35 38.86
N TRP A 424 -33.33 15.58 39.16
CA TRP A 424 -34.35 15.82 40.19
C TRP A 424 -35.25 17.01 39.85
N ARG A 425 -36.49 16.71 39.45
CA ARG A 425 -37.55 17.68 39.16
C ARG A 425 -38.91 17.24 39.73
N PHE A 426 -39.80 18.19 40.05
CA PHE A 426 -41.19 17.94 40.51
C PHE A 426 -42.12 19.12 40.14
N SER A 427 -43.45 19.11 40.39
CA SER A 427 -44.35 20.20 39.89
C SER A 427 -45.54 20.64 40.78
N THR A 428 -45.96 21.92 40.60
CA THR A 428 -47.02 22.66 41.36
C THR A 428 -48.09 23.38 40.47
N ILE A 429 -48.84 24.41 40.96
CA ILE A 429 -50.28 24.67 40.61
C ILE A 429 -50.81 26.10 40.11
N LYS A 430 -50.60 26.56 38.85
CA LYS A 430 -51.46 27.54 38.06
C LYS A 430 -51.13 29.09 37.93
N THR A 431 -50.57 29.68 36.82
CA THR A 431 -50.26 31.17 36.67
C THR A 431 -49.96 31.70 35.21
N GLU A 432 -49.84 33.04 34.98
CA GLU A 432 -49.51 33.77 33.70
C GLU A 432 -48.77 35.16 33.88
N ASP A 433 -48.05 35.70 32.86
CA ASP A 433 -47.40 37.07 32.75
C ASP A 433 -46.98 37.44 31.28
N LYS A 434 -46.57 38.70 30.93
CA LYS A 434 -46.04 39.21 29.60
C LYS A 434 -45.16 40.52 29.64
N GLN A 435 -43.89 40.50 29.18
CA GLN A 435 -43.01 41.67 28.82
C GLN A 435 -41.88 41.24 27.83
N ALA A 436 -41.30 42.11 26.97
CA ALA A 436 -40.24 41.78 25.96
C ALA A 436 -38.83 42.38 26.25
N PRO A 437 -37.71 41.71 25.89
CA PRO A 437 -36.37 41.99 26.43
C PRO A 437 -35.47 42.91 25.57
N ASN A 438 -34.44 43.52 26.17
CA ASN A 438 -33.45 44.40 25.52
C ASN A 438 -32.00 43.95 25.78
N LEU A 439 -31.06 44.30 24.89
CA LEU A 439 -29.63 44.00 25.05
C LEU A 439 -28.87 45.13 25.77
N ILE A 440 -27.94 44.77 26.67
CA ILE A 440 -27.09 45.67 27.46
C ILE A 440 -25.58 45.36 27.43
N GLY A 441 -25.12 44.23 26.90
CA GLY A 441 -23.69 43.85 26.93
C GLY A 441 -23.22 42.92 25.80
N LEU A 442 -21.91 42.98 25.52
CA LEU A 442 -21.18 42.23 24.49
C LEU A 442 -19.75 41.91 24.96
N SER A 443 -19.27 40.68 24.73
CA SER A 443 -17.88 40.25 24.97
C SER A 443 -17.50 39.09 24.04
N PRO A 444 -16.51 39.22 23.13
CA PRO A 444 -15.81 40.44 22.71
C PRO A 444 -16.72 41.61 22.37
N ALA A 445 -16.18 42.83 22.42
CA ALA A 445 -16.92 44.01 22.03
C ALA A 445 -17.07 44.08 20.50
N ASN A 446 -18.10 44.77 20.00
CA ASN A 446 -18.15 45.11 18.58
C ASN A 446 -16.94 46.00 18.20
N GLU A 447 -16.31 45.68 17.07
CA GLU A 447 -15.05 46.26 16.58
C GLU A 447 -13.82 45.90 17.43
N SER A 448 -13.86 44.82 18.21
CA SER A 448 -12.66 44.20 18.79
C SER A 448 -11.74 43.61 17.72
N VAL A 449 -10.45 43.97 17.79
CA VAL A 449 -9.33 43.30 17.09
C VAL A 449 -8.61 42.38 18.06
N ASP A 450 -7.69 41.55 17.55
CA ASP A 450 -6.89 40.58 18.32
C ASP A 450 -7.79 39.66 19.17
N VAL A 451 -8.91 39.23 18.59
CA VAL A 451 -9.84 38.28 19.20
C VAL A 451 -9.35 36.86 18.93
N SER A 452 -9.34 36.00 19.94
CA SER A 452 -8.86 34.63 19.73
C SER A 452 -9.72 33.85 18.73
N VAL A 453 -9.07 32.97 17.96
CA VAL A 453 -9.71 32.19 16.89
C VAL A 453 -10.80 31.23 17.40
N ASP A 454 -10.73 30.84 18.67
CA ASP A 454 -11.71 30.00 19.38
C ASP A 454 -12.57 30.79 20.39
N ALA A 455 -12.73 32.12 20.19
CA ALA A 455 -13.40 32.98 21.15
C ALA A 455 -14.94 32.77 21.21
N VAL A 456 -15.44 32.32 22.36
CA VAL A 456 -16.88 32.23 22.65
C VAL A 456 -17.50 33.63 22.84
N TYR A 457 -18.48 33.98 22.01
CA TYR A 457 -19.14 35.28 22.00
C TYR A 457 -20.28 35.36 23.02
N LYS A 458 -20.31 36.39 23.85
CA LYS A 458 -21.27 36.55 24.94
C LYS A 458 -22.10 37.81 24.79
N LEU A 459 -23.42 37.66 24.85
CA LEU A 459 -24.41 38.72 24.73
C LEU A 459 -25.16 38.81 26.07
N THR A 460 -25.42 40.00 26.58
CA THR A 460 -26.13 40.19 27.87
C THR A 460 -27.36 41.07 27.70
N PHE A 461 -28.49 40.66 28.28
CA PHE A 461 -29.81 41.29 28.19
C PHE A 461 -30.23 41.92 29.54
N ASP A 462 -31.26 42.78 29.55
CA ASP A 462 -31.75 43.45 30.76
C ASP A 462 -32.74 42.63 31.61
N GLU A 463 -33.32 41.57 31.03
CA GLU A 463 -34.15 40.58 31.72
C GLU A 463 -33.84 39.14 31.25
N PRO A 464 -34.33 38.09 31.95
CA PRO A 464 -34.07 36.70 31.59
C PRO A 464 -34.70 36.30 30.25
N ILE A 465 -33.95 35.54 29.44
CA ILE A 465 -34.33 35.19 28.07
C ILE A 465 -34.30 33.68 27.82
N LYS A 466 -34.86 33.26 26.67
CA LYS A 466 -34.75 31.91 26.10
C LYS A 466 -34.50 32.00 24.59
N LEU A 467 -34.07 30.89 24.00
CA LEU A 467 -33.98 30.77 22.54
C LEU A 467 -35.39 30.70 21.94
N GLY A 468 -35.70 31.60 21.03
CA GLY A 468 -37.01 31.69 20.38
C GLY A 468 -37.29 30.57 19.39
N ALA A 469 -38.57 30.35 19.08
CA ALA A 469 -39.02 29.23 18.25
C ALA A 469 -38.60 29.29 16.77
N SER A 470 -37.98 30.40 16.34
CA SER A 470 -37.47 30.65 14.98
C SER A 470 -36.11 31.35 15.04
N GLY A 471 -35.54 31.76 13.90
CA GLY A 471 -34.26 32.47 13.87
C GLY A 471 -33.02 31.59 14.15
N ASN A 472 -31.87 32.11 13.74
CA ASN A 472 -30.57 31.45 13.79
C ASN A 472 -29.43 32.50 13.87
N VAL A 473 -28.22 32.02 14.14
CA VAL A 473 -26.97 32.80 14.07
C VAL A 473 -26.27 32.47 12.75
N ILE A 474 -25.65 33.46 12.13
CA ILE A 474 -24.85 33.31 10.90
C ILE A 474 -23.53 34.08 11.08
N ILE A 475 -22.40 33.44 10.79
CA ILE A 475 -21.07 34.06 10.75
C ILE A 475 -20.70 34.33 9.29
N PHE A 476 -20.26 35.55 9.00
CA PHE A 476 -19.79 35.98 7.68
C PHE A 476 -18.34 36.44 7.74
N THR A 477 -17.55 36.25 6.67
CA THR A 477 -16.34 37.04 6.43
C THR A 477 -16.72 38.39 5.82
N ASP A 478 -16.17 39.48 6.34
CA ASP A 478 -16.27 40.82 5.73
C ASP A 478 -14.93 41.19 5.07
N ASN A 479 -14.62 40.48 3.97
CA ASN A 479 -13.47 40.76 3.12
C ASN A 479 -13.69 42.07 2.34
N PRO A 480 -12.79 43.08 2.45
CA PRO A 480 -12.96 44.39 1.79
C PRO A 480 -12.87 44.35 0.25
N TYR A 481 -12.58 43.20 -0.35
CA TYR A 481 -12.43 43.01 -1.80
C TYR A 481 -13.49 42.09 -2.44
N SER A 482 -14.37 41.46 -1.67
CA SER A 482 -15.44 40.57 -2.18
C SER A 482 -16.81 40.88 -1.55
N SER A 483 -17.84 40.10 -1.94
CA SER A 483 -19.12 40.08 -1.21
C SER A 483 -19.00 39.20 0.03
N PRO A 484 -19.69 39.50 1.15
CA PRO A 484 -19.61 38.69 2.37
C PRO A 484 -20.06 37.25 2.13
N GLU A 485 -19.20 36.29 2.47
CA GLU A 485 -19.49 34.86 2.34
C GLU A 485 -19.94 34.29 3.70
N ILE A 486 -20.80 33.26 3.67
CA ILE A 486 -21.26 32.60 4.90
C ILE A 486 -20.24 31.53 5.28
N VAL A 487 -19.70 31.67 6.49
CA VAL A 487 -18.64 30.81 7.04
C VAL A 487 -19.27 29.67 7.84
N ALA A 488 -20.20 30.01 8.74
CA ALA A 488 -20.86 29.06 9.62
C ALA A 488 -22.32 29.43 9.90
N PHE A 489 -23.13 28.39 10.16
CA PHE A 489 -24.46 28.48 10.74
C PHE A 489 -24.42 27.80 12.10
N VAL A 490 -24.20 28.56 13.18
CA VAL A 490 -24.04 27.99 14.53
C VAL A 490 -25.31 27.22 14.93
N SER A 491 -25.14 25.94 15.23
CA SER A 491 -26.21 25.06 15.72
C SER A 491 -26.63 25.45 17.15
N ARG A 492 -27.88 25.15 17.49
CA ARG A 492 -28.45 25.48 18.81
C ARG A 492 -27.88 24.68 19.98
N ASN A 493 -27.03 23.69 19.73
CA ASN A 493 -26.36 22.92 20.80
C ASN A 493 -25.20 23.71 21.40
N ASN A 494 -24.49 24.49 20.57
CA ASN A 494 -23.35 25.32 20.96
C ASN A 494 -23.76 26.78 21.27
N ILE A 495 -25.03 26.96 21.65
CA ILE A 495 -25.63 28.23 22.07
C ILE A 495 -26.21 28.03 23.47
N LYS A 496 -25.52 28.59 24.47
CA LYS A 496 -25.76 28.34 25.89
C LYS A 496 -26.37 29.57 26.55
N VAL A 497 -27.65 29.47 26.92
CA VAL A 497 -28.38 30.51 27.66
C VAL A 497 -28.19 30.35 29.16
N ILE A 498 -27.78 31.43 29.83
CA ILE A 498 -27.59 31.51 31.28
C ILE A 498 -28.29 32.76 31.79
N ASP A 499 -29.52 32.61 32.30
CA ASP A 499 -30.39 33.70 32.79
C ASP A 499 -30.61 34.81 31.74
N ASN A 500 -29.86 35.91 31.80
CA ASN A 500 -29.89 37.02 30.84
C ASN A 500 -28.70 37.02 29.86
N VAL A 501 -27.86 35.97 29.83
CA VAL A 501 -26.69 35.85 28.95
C VAL A 501 -26.91 34.78 27.87
N VAL A 502 -26.50 35.06 26.65
CA VAL A 502 -26.32 34.06 25.58
C VAL A 502 -24.83 33.93 25.31
N GLU A 503 -24.28 32.75 25.51
CA GLU A 503 -22.95 32.36 25.02
C GLU A 503 -23.13 31.64 23.67
N ILE A 504 -22.35 32.04 22.66
CA ILE A 504 -22.36 31.49 21.30
C ILE A 504 -20.93 31.04 21.00
N ASP A 505 -20.76 29.73 20.89
CA ASP A 505 -19.53 29.11 20.37
C ASP A 505 -19.69 28.99 18.83
N PRO A 506 -18.68 29.38 18.03
CA PRO A 506 -18.77 29.37 16.56
C PRO A 506 -18.86 27.96 15.92
N GLU A 507 -18.63 26.88 16.68
CA GLU A 507 -18.50 25.48 16.23
C GLU A 507 -17.29 25.18 15.32
N ILE A 508 -16.49 26.20 15.01
CA ILE A 508 -15.26 26.13 14.21
C ILE A 508 -14.23 27.08 14.80
N THR A 509 -12.95 26.69 14.77
CA THR A 509 -11.84 27.65 14.86
C THR A 509 -11.91 28.58 13.66
N LEU A 510 -11.89 29.88 13.90
CA LEU A 510 -11.91 30.88 12.82
C LEU A 510 -10.52 31.07 12.21
N ASP A 511 -10.47 31.46 10.93
CA ASP A 511 -9.21 31.81 10.27
C ASP A 511 -8.56 33.01 11.01
N PRO A 512 -7.24 32.98 11.28
CA PRO A 512 -6.56 34.09 11.95
C PRO A 512 -6.45 35.33 11.05
N LEU A 513 -6.16 36.49 11.65
CA LEU A 513 -6.05 37.80 10.98
C LEU A 513 -7.27 38.22 10.10
N THR A 514 -8.43 37.60 10.32
CA THR A 514 -9.60 37.70 9.44
C THR A 514 -10.77 38.41 10.13
N SER A 515 -11.45 39.28 9.39
CA SER A 515 -12.59 40.06 9.90
C SER A 515 -13.91 39.34 9.68
N TYR A 516 -14.65 39.10 10.77
CA TYR A 516 -15.94 38.42 10.76
C TYR A 516 -17.06 39.32 11.27
N ARG A 517 -18.26 39.13 10.70
CA ARG A 517 -19.53 39.68 11.20
C ARG A 517 -20.42 38.54 11.68
N ILE A 518 -20.89 38.65 12.92
CA ILE A 518 -21.83 37.71 13.55
C ILE A 518 -23.23 38.35 13.55
N GLN A 519 -24.17 37.70 12.86
CA GLN A 519 -25.53 38.17 12.69
C GLN A 519 -26.51 37.28 13.43
N LEU A 520 -27.38 37.89 14.24
CA LEU A 520 -28.58 37.27 14.77
C LEU A 520 -29.77 37.57 13.84
N ASN A 521 -30.59 36.58 13.54
CA ASN A 521 -31.85 36.77 12.83
C ASN A 521 -33.06 36.87 13.77
N GLU A 522 -34.14 37.48 13.28
CA GLU A 522 -35.38 37.75 14.03
C GLU A 522 -35.99 36.49 14.65
N GLY A 523 -36.51 36.62 15.88
CA GLY A 523 -37.11 35.51 16.65
C GLY A 523 -36.13 34.49 17.22
N PHE A 524 -34.81 34.71 17.12
CA PHE A 524 -33.78 33.85 17.70
C PHE A 524 -33.74 33.91 19.24
N ILE A 525 -34.05 35.06 19.84
CA ILE A 525 -34.16 35.28 21.28
C ILE A 525 -35.55 35.83 21.60
N GLU A 526 -36.16 35.36 22.68
CA GLU A 526 -37.42 35.87 23.25
C GLU A 526 -37.32 35.87 24.80
N ASP A 527 -38.16 36.65 25.50
CA ASP A 527 -38.27 36.52 26.96
C ASP A 527 -38.98 35.23 27.38
N LEU A 528 -38.94 34.90 28.68
CA LEU A 528 -39.51 33.67 29.24
C LEU A 528 -41.05 33.49 29.09
N VAL A 529 -41.83 34.53 28.78
CA VAL A 529 -43.28 34.47 28.49
C VAL A 529 -43.63 34.66 27.00
N GLY A 530 -42.63 35.00 26.18
CA GLY A 530 -42.61 34.76 24.74
C GLY A 530 -42.98 35.96 23.87
N ASN A 531 -42.20 37.03 23.97
CA ASN A 531 -42.18 38.17 23.08
C ASN A 531 -40.74 38.31 22.51
N ASP A 532 -40.61 38.45 21.20
CA ASP A 532 -39.32 38.36 20.52
C ASP A 532 -38.41 39.59 20.73
N PHE A 533 -37.10 39.33 20.83
CA PHE A 533 -36.06 40.34 20.64
C PHE A 533 -35.86 40.63 19.14
N VAL A 534 -35.69 41.90 18.79
CA VAL A 534 -35.47 42.35 17.41
C VAL A 534 -34.01 42.80 17.24
N PRO A 535 -33.11 41.95 16.70
CA PRO A 535 -31.70 42.28 16.54
C PRO A 535 -31.45 43.32 15.43
N ASN A 536 -30.35 44.07 15.57
CA ASN A 536 -29.77 44.89 14.50
C ASN A 536 -28.97 43.96 13.56
N PRO A 537 -29.11 44.02 12.22
CA PRO A 537 -28.35 43.15 11.31
C PRO A 537 -26.83 43.34 11.34
N ASN A 538 -26.33 44.52 11.75
CA ASN A 538 -24.89 44.81 11.86
C ASN A 538 -24.47 44.80 13.34
N PHE A 539 -24.54 43.63 13.99
CA PHE A 539 -24.54 43.54 15.44
C PHE A 539 -23.15 43.42 16.11
N LEU A 540 -22.31 42.51 15.62
CA LEU A 540 -21.02 42.19 16.21
C LEU A 540 -20.00 41.92 15.10
N ASN A 541 -19.07 42.84 14.90
CA ASN A 541 -17.90 42.67 14.04
C ASN A 541 -16.66 42.42 14.91
N ILE A 542 -15.79 41.49 14.52
CA ILE A 542 -14.51 41.20 15.17
C ILE A 542 -13.41 40.95 14.13
N THR A 543 -12.14 41.09 14.52
CA THR A 543 -10.99 40.61 13.73
C THR A 543 -10.16 39.67 14.60
N THR A 544 -9.81 38.50 14.05
CA THR A 544 -9.06 37.46 14.78
C THR A 544 -7.58 37.78 14.94
N GLU A 545 -6.96 37.19 15.95
CA GLU A 545 -5.53 37.36 16.29
C GLU A 545 -4.57 36.71 15.28
N ALA A 546 -3.27 36.97 15.47
CA ALA A 546 -2.18 36.34 14.73
C ALA A 546 -1.67 35.11 15.49
N LEU A 547 -1.73 33.92 14.87
CA LEU A 547 -1.19 32.69 15.47
C LEU A 547 0.34 32.61 15.32
N PRO A 548 1.08 32.14 16.35
CA PRO A 548 2.54 31.99 16.32
C PRO A 548 2.99 30.71 15.61
N PHE A 549 4.27 30.66 15.22
CA PHE A 549 4.97 29.44 14.86
C PHE A 549 5.41 28.71 16.15
N ILE A 550 4.96 27.46 16.33
CA ILE A 550 5.21 26.68 17.56
C ILE A 550 6.06 25.46 17.24
N THR A 551 7.13 25.28 18.02
CA THR A 551 8.10 24.18 17.88
C THR A 551 8.42 23.55 19.22
N THR A 552 8.74 22.25 19.24
CA THR A 552 9.23 21.56 20.45
C THR A 552 10.73 21.33 20.35
N TRP A 553 11.45 21.65 21.42
CA TRP A 553 12.92 21.53 21.51
C TRP A 553 13.34 20.78 22.76
N LYS A 554 14.48 20.10 22.71
CA LYS A 554 15.09 19.36 23.83
C LYS A 554 16.54 19.82 24.04
N THR A 555 16.81 20.48 25.16
CA THR A 555 18.06 21.24 25.39
C THR A 555 19.29 20.36 25.56
N ASP A 556 19.11 19.15 26.09
CA ASP A 556 20.15 18.16 26.41
C ASP A 556 20.53 17.25 25.22
N ASN A 557 19.85 17.38 24.08
CA ASN A 557 20.32 16.77 22.85
C ASN A 557 21.63 17.46 22.36
N PRO A 558 22.49 16.77 21.58
CA PRO A 558 23.74 17.36 21.11
C PRO A 558 23.51 18.59 20.23
N GLY A 559 24.37 19.59 20.36
CA GLY A 559 24.32 20.83 19.59
C GLY A 559 25.52 21.73 19.91
N VAL A 560 25.41 23.01 19.57
CA VAL A 560 26.45 24.03 19.83
C VAL A 560 26.20 24.80 21.12
N SER A 561 24.95 24.99 21.53
CA SER A 561 24.61 25.58 22.83
C SER A 561 24.71 24.55 23.96
N GLU A 562 24.89 25.00 25.21
CA GLU A 562 25.07 24.13 26.38
C GLU A 562 23.83 23.23 26.64
N GLY A 563 23.96 22.18 27.47
CA GLY A 563 22.92 21.15 27.65
C GLY A 563 21.59 21.63 28.28
N ASN A 564 21.52 22.88 28.73
CA ASN A 564 20.31 23.57 29.21
C ASN A 564 19.97 24.80 28.34
N GLN A 565 20.45 24.84 27.09
CA GLN A 565 20.26 25.93 26.15
C GLN A 565 19.69 25.45 24.82
N ILE A 566 19.10 26.38 24.07
CA ILE A 566 18.83 26.27 22.63
C ILE A 566 19.14 27.61 21.97
N THR A 567 19.53 27.56 20.70
CA THR A 567 19.67 28.73 19.82
C THR A 567 18.66 28.65 18.69
N ILE A 568 17.84 29.70 18.51
CA ILE A 568 17.02 29.91 17.31
C ILE A 568 17.92 30.56 16.24
N PRO A 569 18.19 29.89 15.10
CA PRO A 569 19.11 30.40 14.09
C PRO A 569 18.38 31.15 12.98
N THR A 570 18.97 32.27 12.54
CA THR A 570 18.39 33.21 11.56
C THR A 570 19.30 33.38 10.35
N PHE A 571 18.72 33.74 9.21
CA PHE A 571 19.49 34.09 8.01
C PHE A 571 19.81 35.58 7.95
N SER A 572 21.06 35.96 8.22
CA SER A 572 21.54 37.36 8.28
C SER A 572 21.36 38.25 7.03
N GLY A 573 20.83 37.72 5.92
CA GLY A 573 20.41 38.50 4.76
C GLY A 573 18.95 39.02 4.81
N GLU A 574 18.16 38.58 5.79
CA GLU A 574 16.75 38.94 5.98
C GLU A 574 16.55 39.93 7.15
N THR A 575 15.33 40.50 7.26
CA THR A 575 14.97 41.43 8.34
C THR A 575 14.06 40.76 9.37
N TYR A 576 14.50 40.75 10.63
CA TYR A 576 13.81 40.12 11.76
C TYR A 576 13.34 41.18 12.76
N ASP A 577 12.12 41.01 13.25
CA ASP A 577 11.54 41.76 14.37
C ASP A 577 10.46 40.88 15.03
N PHE A 578 10.91 39.94 15.86
CA PHE A 578 10.05 38.92 16.46
C PHE A 578 10.10 38.91 18.00
N THR A 579 9.10 38.24 18.56
CA THR A 579 9.00 37.86 19.96
C THR A 579 9.07 36.34 20.06
N VAL A 580 9.76 35.84 21.08
CA VAL A 580 9.83 34.43 21.43
C VAL A 580 9.37 34.24 22.87
N ASP A 581 8.42 33.33 23.08
CA ASP A 581 8.13 32.73 24.39
C ASP A 581 8.86 31.38 24.45
N TRP A 582 9.64 31.18 25.52
CA TRP A 582 10.52 30.03 25.68
C TRP A 582 9.82 28.83 26.33
N GLY A 583 8.56 28.96 26.76
CA GLY A 583 7.80 27.87 27.41
C GLY A 583 8.18 27.59 28.86
N ASP A 584 9.07 28.37 29.45
CA ASP A 584 9.44 28.35 30.88
C ASP A 584 8.83 29.54 31.67
N GLY A 585 7.96 30.32 31.03
CA GLY A 585 7.39 31.55 31.58
C GLY A 585 8.25 32.81 31.34
N THR A 586 9.34 32.69 30.58
CA THR A 586 10.15 33.84 30.11
C THR A 586 9.97 34.08 28.61
N SER A 587 10.10 35.34 28.19
CA SER A 587 9.99 35.73 26.79
C SER A 587 10.88 36.93 26.45
N ASP A 588 11.36 36.94 25.22
CA ASP A 588 12.22 37.98 24.64
C ASP A 588 11.52 38.66 23.46
N THR A 589 11.70 39.97 23.29
CA THR A 589 10.93 40.80 22.34
C THR A 589 11.86 41.70 21.52
N ASN A 590 11.44 42.08 20.30
CA ASN A 590 12.20 42.93 19.36
C ASN A 590 13.50 42.25 18.87
N ILE A 591 13.48 40.93 18.69
CA ILE A 591 14.66 40.14 18.31
C ILE A 591 14.90 40.24 16.80
N ASN A 592 16.17 40.49 16.44
CA ASN A 592 16.59 40.88 15.10
C ASN A 592 17.72 40.01 14.50
N GLY A 593 17.93 38.81 15.05
CA GLY A 593 18.93 37.84 14.61
C GLY A 593 18.96 36.63 15.55
N ASP A 594 20.03 35.83 15.49
CA ASP A 594 20.22 34.64 16.32
C ASP A 594 20.08 34.94 17.82
N ILE A 595 19.35 34.10 18.55
CA ILE A 595 19.15 34.23 19.99
C ILE A 595 19.29 32.87 20.69
N THR A 596 20.03 32.85 21.80
CA THR A 596 20.24 31.67 22.66
C THR A 596 19.62 31.90 24.02
N HIS A 597 18.72 31.00 24.45
CA HIS A 597 18.16 31.00 25.80
C HIS A 597 18.89 30.04 26.73
N THR A 598 18.74 30.22 28.04
CA THR A 598 19.32 29.35 29.08
C THR A 598 18.26 29.02 30.13
N TYR A 599 17.75 27.80 30.08
CA TYR A 599 16.78 27.26 31.03
C TYR A 599 17.47 26.92 32.37
N GLU A 600 16.74 27.01 33.49
CA GLU A 600 17.29 26.64 34.81
C GLU A 600 17.59 25.13 34.93
N VAL A 601 16.92 24.30 34.12
CA VAL A 601 17.04 22.84 34.12
C VAL A 601 17.12 22.34 32.66
N PRO A 602 17.95 21.34 32.34
CA PRO A 602 17.85 20.63 31.06
C PRO A 602 16.48 19.96 30.89
N GLY A 603 15.87 20.03 29.70
CA GLY A 603 14.52 19.51 29.50
C GLY A 603 13.99 19.64 28.07
N THR A 604 12.69 19.37 27.92
CA THR A 604 11.94 19.54 26.66
C THR A 604 10.96 20.69 26.83
N TYR A 605 10.95 21.63 25.89
CA TYR A 605 10.21 22.89 25.95
C TYR A 605 9.48 23.14 24.63
N GLN A 606 8.25 23.69 24.71
CA GLN A 606 7.59 24.28 23.55
C GLN A 606 7.98 25.76 23.43
N VAL A 607 8.36 26.17 22.24
CA VAL A 607 8.87 27.51 21.92
C VAL A 607 7.94 28.13 20.89
N SER A 608 7.44 29.32 21.19
CA SER A 608 6.42 30.03 20.41
C SER A 608 7.00 31.33 19.86
N ILE A 609 6.94 31.51 18.54
CA ILE A 609 7.57 32.63 17.82
C ILE A 609 6.50 33.44 17.08
N ALA A 610 6.45 34.74 17.35
CA ALA A 610 5.46 35.66 16.79
C ALA A 610 6.10 36.94 16.23
N GLY A 611 5.52 37.52 15.18
CA GLY A 611 6.01 38.75 14.53
C GLY A 611 6.76 38.49 13.22
N THR A 612 7.78 39.31 12.93
CA THR A 612 8.51 39.26 11.66
C THR A 612 9.65 38.23 11.74
N PHE A 613 9.34 36.98 11.39
CA PHE A 613 10.27 35.84 11.40
C PHE A 613 10.34 35.18 9.99
N PRO A 614 10.99 35.82 9.00
CA PRO A 614 10.85 35.46 7.58
C PRO A 614 11.45 34.10 7.17
N ARG A 615 12.42 33.58 7.93
CA ARG A 615 13.17 32.34 7.67
C ARG A 615 13.84 31.83 8.95
N ILE A 616 13.55 30.60 9.37
CA ILE A 616 14.46 29.82 10.23
C ILE A 616 15.58 29.26 9.34
N TYR A 617 16.82 29.14 9.84
CA TYR A 617 17.95 28.76 9.00
C TYR A 617 18.99 27.92 9.73
N PHE A 618 18.90 26.60 9.59
CA PHE A 618 19.98 25.71 9.99
C PHE A 618 20.97 25.60 8.83
N TYR A 619 22.25 25.88 9.07
CA TYR A 619 23.32 25.69 8.10
C TYR A 619 24.29 24.64 8.63
N GLY A 620 24.72 23.67 7.81
CA GLY A 620 25.74 22.75 8.29
C GLY A 620 26.27 21.68 7.34
N ASN A 621 25.57 21.35 6.24
CA ASN A 621 25.77 20.10 5.51
C ASN A 621 25.79 18.89 6.50
N HIS A 622 24.68 18.71 7.22
CA HIS A 622 24.46 17.59 8.17
C HIS A 622 25.41 17.53 9.38
N ASN A 623 26.19 18.57 9.64
CA ASN A 623 27.14 18.61 10.76
C ASN A 623 26.44 18.94 12.10
N PRO A 624 26.33 18.02 13.08
CA PRO A 624 25.72 18.32 14.37
C PRO A 624 26.53 19.28 15.25
N GLY A 625 27.70 19.73 14.78
CA GLY A 625 28.56 20.72 15.45
C GLY A 625 28.53 22.13 14.85
N SER A 626 27.64 22.47 13.91
CA SER A 626 27.46 23.85 13.40
C SER A 626 26.38 24.65 14.13
N ASN A 627 25.40 23.97 14.74
CA ASN A 627 24.17 24.54 15.26
C ASN A 627 23.37 23.47 16.04
N ASP A 628 22.23 23.87 16.62
CA ASP A 628 21.40 23.02 17.49
C ASP A 628 20.40 22.12 16.70
N VAL A 629 20.80 21.61 15.53
CA VAL A 629 19.94 20.82 14.62
C VAL A 629 19.30 19.59 15.27
N LEU A 630 19.96 18.94 16.24
CA LEU A 630 19.40 17.77 16.92
C LEU A 630 18.51 18.14 18.12
N LYS A 631 18.47 19.43 18.51
CA LYS A 631 17.66 19.91 19.65
C LYS A 631 16.22 20.17 19.28
N ILE A 632 15.91 20.63 18.06
CA ILE A 632 14.53 20.71 17.58
C ILE A 632 13.97 19.29 17.36
N LEU A 633 12.75 19.04 17.84
CA LEU A 633 12.06 17.75 17.80
C LEU A 633 10.80 17.77 16.95
N SER A 634 10.04 18.88 16.93
CA SER A 634 8.86 18.99 16.06
C SER A 634 8.50 20.41 15.67
N VAL A 635 7.92 20.57 14.48
CA VAL A 635 7.02 21.69 14.18
C VAL A 635 5.61 21.28 14.60
N ASN A 636 5.02 22.04 15.51
CA ASN A 636 3.71 21.78 16.11
C ASN A 636 2.60 22.66 15.51
N GLN A 637 2.94 23.87 15.07
CA GLN A 637 2.04 24.81 14.37
C GLN A 637 2.88 25.73 13.48
N TRP A 638 2.43 26.00 12.25
CA TRP A 638 3.09 26.97 11.35
C TRP A 638 2.71 28.41 11.65
N GLY A 639 1.44 28.63 12.00
CA GLY A 639 0.89 29.93 12.36
C GLY A 639 0.80 30.91 11.19
N THR A 640 0.65 32.19 11.51
CA THR A 640 0.48 33.30 10.56
C THR A 640 1.79 33.88 10.02
N ILE A 641 2.93 33.29 10.36
CA ILE A 641 4.25 33.73 9.88
C ILE A 641 4.26 33.71 8.35
N THR A 642 4.52 34.87 7.75
CA THR A 642 4.63 35.03 6.30
C THR A 642 6.09 34.81 5.90
N TRP A 643 6.40 33.60 5.46
CA TRP A 643 7.75 33.16 5.15
C TRP A 643 8.21 33.75 3.80
N THR A 644 9.46 34.22 3.72
CA THR A 644 10.07 34.69 2.47
C THR A 644 10.91 33.60 1.79
N SER A 645 11.42 32.65 2.58
CA SER A 645 12.28 31.57 2.11
C SER A 645 12.30 30.42 3.11
N PHE A 646 12.21 29.19 2.58
CA PHE A 646 12.35 27.93 3.33
C PHE A 646 13.65 27.19 2.98
N GLU A 647 14.62 27.89 2.39
CA GLU A 647 15.92 27.31 2.05
C GLU A 647 16.71 26.94 3.31
N SER A 648 17.14 25.68 3.42
CA SER A 648 17.77 25.09 4.60
C SER A 648 17.01 25.37 5.91
N ALA A 649 15.68 25.42 5.85
CA ALA A 649 14.84 25.78 7.01
C ALA A 649 14.98 24.78 8.18
N PHE A 650 15.26 23.51 7.88
CA PHE A 650 15.47 22.42 8.83
C PHE A 650 16.61 21.48 8.39
N GLU A 651 17.59 22.00 7.63
CA GLU A 651 18.75 21.23 7.16
C GLU A 651 19.51 20.58 8.33
N GLY A 652 19.72 19.27 8.27
CA GLY A 652 20.40 18.46 9.27
C GLY A 652 19.57 18.12 10.51
N CYS A 653 18.30 18.52 10.59
CA CYS A 653 17.45 18.31 11.77
C CYS A 653 16.94 16.86 11.89
N SER A 654 17.84 15.89 12.07
CA SER A 654 17.49 14.45 11.99
C SER A 654 16.51 13.96 13.05
N ASN A 655 16.26 14.73 14.11
CA ASN A 655 15.28 14.42 15.16
C ASN A 655 13.89 15.06 14.92
N LEU A 656 13.75 15.87 13.87
CA LEU A 656 12.54 16.64 13.57
C LEU A 656 11.44 15.78 12.95
N ASP A 657 10.21 16.01 13.40
CA ASP A 657 8.99 15.65 12.69
C ASP A 657 8.06 16.87 12.48
N VAL A 658 7.12 16.78 11.54
CA VAL A 658 6.12 17.84 11.27
C VAL A 658 4.75 17.33 11.68
N LEU A 659 4.33 17.71 12.89
CA LEU A 659 3.05 17.31 13.49
C LEU A 659 1.91 18.28 13.15
N ALA A 660 2.27 19.51 12.74
CA ALA A 660 1.37 20.61 12.41
C ALA A 660 0.21 20.23 11.46
N GLN A 661 -1.01 20.52 11.91
CA GLN A 661 -2.26 20.31 11.15
C GLN A 661 -2.56 21.49 10.21
N ASP A 662 -2.07 22.68 10.55
CA ASP A 662 -2.14 23.88 9.72
C ASP A 662 -1.10 23.86 8.59
N ILE A 663 -1.15 24.87 7.71
CA ILE A 663 -0.25 25.00 6.55
C ILE A 663 0.55 26.31 6.63
N PRO A 664 1.84 26.33 6.25
CA PRO A 664 2.64 27.54 6.25
C PRO A 664 2.20 28.51 5.16
N ASN A 665 2.23 29.81 5.45
CA ASN A 665 2.02 30.84 4.45
C ASN A 665 3.26 31.00 3.55
N LEU A 666 3.30 30.24 2.47
CA LEU A 666 4.37 30.22 1.48
C LEU A 666 4.22 31.28 0.36
N SER A 667 3.29 32.24 0.49
CA SER A 667 2.91 33.15 -0.60
C SER A 667 4.04 34.07 -1.11
N LEU A 668 5.12 34.25 -0.34
CA LEU A 668 6.35 34.96 -0.76
C LEU A 668 7.55 34.02 -1.01
N VAL A 669 7.42 32.73 -0.75
CA VAL A 669 8.49 31.73 -0.89
C VAL A 669 8.69 31.36 -2.36
N SER A 670 9.92 31.52 -2.84
CA SER A 670 10.32 31.15 -4.21
C SER A 670 11.24 29.93 -4.28
N SER A 671 11.71 29.42 -3.14
CA SER A 671 12.69 28.32 -3.05
C SER A 671 12.49 27.51 -1.76
N LEU A 672 12.42 26.18 -1.90
CA LEU A 672 12.36 25.19 -0.82
C LEU A 672 13.69 24.43 -0.67
N LYS A 673 14.77 24.94 -1.25
CA LYS A 673 16.05 24.25 -1.38
C LYS A 673 16.57 23.70 -0.04
N LEU A 674 16.84 22.39 0.03
CA LEU A 674 17.34 21.70 1.23
C LEU A 674 16.45 21.86 2.48
N MET A 675 15.16 22.17 2.32
CA MET A 675 14.25 22.49 3.45
C MET A 675 14.29 21.45 4.57
N PHE A 676 14.21 20.16 4.22
CA PHE A 676 14.28 19.03 5.15
C PHE A 676 15.46 18.09 4.87
N ASP A 677 16.52 18.56 4.18
CA ASP A 677 17.67 17.71 3.88
C ASP A 677 18.30 17.18 5.19
N GLY A 678 18.34 15.88 5.40
CA GLY A 678 18.86 15.26 6.61
C GLY A 678 17.86 15.05 7.74
N CYS A 679 16.57 15.36 7.54
CA CYS A 679 15.51 15.06 8.50
C CYS A 679 15.16 13.56 8.49
N ALA A 680 16.11 12.72 8.92
CA ALA A 680 16.05 11.27 8.76
C ALA A 680 14.84 10.58 9.44
N ASN A 681 14.26 11.20 10.49
CA ASN A 681 13.07 10.73 11.19
C ASN A 681 11.78 11.49 10.81
N LEU A 682 11.78 12.29 9.73
CA LEU A 682 10.59 13.01 9.28
C LEU A 682 9.52 12.04 8.76
N VAL A 683 8.44 11.88 9.53
CA VAL A 683 7.24 11.14 9.11
C VAL A 683 6.27 12.08 8.40
N GLY A 684 6.11 13.29 8.93
CA GLY A 684 5.25 14.35 8.41
C GLY A 684 3.76 14.11 8.63
N ASN A 685 2.97 15.17 8.43
CA ASN A 685 1.52 15.17 8.48
C ASN A 685 0.93 15.26 7.06
N SER A 686 -0.23 14.66 6.83
CA SER A 686 -1.00 14.74 5.58
C SER A 686 -1.34 16.17 5.15
N SER A 687 -1.31 17.15 6.08
CA SER A 687 -1.39 18.59 5.80
C SER A 687 -0.37 19.07 4.75
N ILE A 688 0.78 18.39 4.62
CA ILE A 688 1.85 18.71 3.65
C ILE A 688 1.38 18.67 2.19
N ASN A 689 0.40 17.82 1.85
CA ASN A 689 -0.17 17.75 0.51
C ASN A 689 -0.84 19.07 0.07
N ASN A 690 -1.29 19.88 1.04
CA ASN A 690 -2.14 21.05 0.84
C ASN A 690 -1.36 22.38 0.88
N TRP A 691 -0.03 22.34 0.92
CA TRP A 691 0.82 23.53 0.94
C TRP A 691 0.83 24.24 -0.43
N ASP A 692 0.58 25.56 -0.45
CA ASP A 692 0.64 26.36 -1.68
C ASP A 692 2.09 26.63 -2.12
N VAL A 693 2.64 25.71 -2.91
CA VAL A 693 3.97 25.84 -3.51
C VAL A 693 3.95 26.54 -4.89
N SER A 694 2.83 27.13 -5.33
CA SER A 694 2.66 27.68 -6.70
C SER A 694 3.59 28.85 -7.05
N ASN A 695 4.28 29.43 -6.06
CA ASN A 695 5.29 30.47 -6.25
C ASN A 695 6.74 29.95 -6.29
N VAL A 696 6.96 28.67 -5.95
CA VAL A 696 8.29 28.04 -5.86
C VAL A 696 8.85 27.72 -7.25
N SER A 697 10.12 28.08 -7.49
CA SER A 697 10.87 27.72 -8.70
C SER A 697 12.04 26.75 -8.45
N ASN A 698 12.48 26.59 -7.20
CA ASN A 698 13.55 25.66 -6.82
C ASN A 698 13.08 24.67 -5.75
N MET A 699 13.20 23.38 -6.04
CA MET A 699 12.96 22.25 -5.13
C MET A 699 14.19 21.32 -5.09
N ASP A 700 15.41 21.88 -5.08
CA ASP A 700 16.64 21.10 -4.93
C ASP A 700 16.68 20.47 -3.53
N GLY A 701 16.79 19.14 -3.44
CA GLY A 701 17.06 18.41 -2.19
C GLY A 701 16.04 18.60 -1.06
N VAL A 702 14.78 18.97 -1.34
CA VAL A 702 13.75 19.27 -0.33
C VAL A 702 13.64 18.17 0.74
N PHE A 703 13.65 16.90 0.34
CA PHE A 703 13.56 15.72 1.19
C PHE A 703 14.80 14.81 1.08
N ALA A 704 15.96 15.37 0.71
CA ALA A 704 17.19 14.59 0.65
C ALA A 704 17.52 13.98 2.04
N ASN A 705 17.99 12.74 2.07
CA ASN A 705 18.30 11.98 3.29
C ASN A 705 17.13 11.87 4.31
N ALA A 706 15.89 12.20 3.93
CA ALA A 706 14.69 12.03 4.76
C ALA A 706 14.21 10.57 4.69
N LEU A 707 14.98 9.67 5.32
CA LEU A 707 14.99 8.22 5.07
C LEU A 707 13.59 7.56 5.06
N ILE A 708 12.71 7.97 5.98
CA ILE A 708 11.39 7.38 6.20
C ILE A 708 10.22 8.23 5.65
N PHE A 709 10.50 9.34 4.95
CA PHE A 709 9.45 10.23 4.46
C PHE A 709 8.66 9.60 3.31
N ASN A 710 7.35 9.45 3.48
CA ASN A 710 6.45 8.83 2.50
C ASN A 710 5.06 9.50 2.44
N GLN A 711 4.97 10.81 2.73
CA GLN A 711 3.69 11.54 2.67
C GLN A 711 3.32 11.92 1.24
N ASN A 712 2.02 11.87 0.95
CA ASN A 712 1.48 12.28 -0.34
C ASN A 712 1.70 13.79 -0.56
N ILE A 713 2.21 14.14 -1.73
CA ILE A 713 2.49 15.51 -2.21
C ILE A 713 2.02 15.70 -3.67
N ASN A 714 1.16 14.82 -4.17
CA ASN A 714 0.58 14.89 -5.52
C ASN A 714 -0.43 16.06 -5.68
N GLY A 715 -0.71 16.82 -4.60
CA GLY A 715 -1.49 18.05 -4.62
C GLY A 715 -0.70 19.33 -4.98
N TRP A 716 0.63 19.28 -5.00
CA TRP A 716 1.49 20.44 -5.21
C TRP A 716 1.45 21.01 -6.65
N ASP A 717 1.23 22.33 -6.80
CA ASP A 717 1.37 23.02 -8.08
C ASP A 717 2.85 23.30 -8.40
N THR A 718 3.49 22.34 -9.08
CA THR A 718 4.88 22.46 -9.52
C THR A 718 5.06 23.31 -10.79
N SER A 719 4.04 23.99 -11.31
CA SER A 719 4.08 24.57 -12.67
C SER A 719 5.14 25.67 -12.87
N ARG A 720 5.70 26.23 -11.80
CA ARG A 720 6.84 27.17 -11.83
C ARG A 720 8.20 26.57 -11.52
N VAL A 721 8.27 25.30 -11.13
CA VAL A 721 9.51 24.63 -10.73
C VAL A 721 10.43 24.47 -11.95
N THR A 722 11.68 24.89 -11.79
CA THR A 722 12.73 24.83 -12.82
C THR A 722 13.84 23.84 -12.48
N THR A 723 13.91 23.36 -11.24
CA THR A 723 14.91 22.38 -10.79
C THR A 723 14.39 21.57 -9.61
N THR A 724 14.63 20.26 -9.64
CA THR A 724 14.28 19.26 -8.61
C THR A 724 15.50 18.41 -8.24
N SER A 725 16.70 18.98 -8.37
CA SER A 725 17.97 18.25 -8.24
C SER A 725 18.10 17.65 -6.83
N GLY A 726 18.23 16.32 -6.75
CA GLY A 726 18.35 15.58 -5.50
C GLY A 726 17.10 15.54 -4.61
N MET A 727 15.91 15.95 -5.10
CA MET A 727 14.73 16.21 -4.25
C MET A 727 14.38 15.10 -3.25
N PHE A 728 14.47 13.83 -3.67
CA PHE A 728 14.24 12.63 -2.85
C PHE A 728 15.52 11.77 -2.72
N PHE A 729 16.70 12.37 -2.89
CA PHE A 729 17.96 11.63 -2.83
C PHE A 729 18.14 10.98 -1.46
N LYS A 730 18.18 9.64 -1.39
CA LYS A 730 18.18 8.84 -0.15
C LYS A 730 16.90 8.91 0.70
N ALA A 731 15.76 9.37 0.15
CA ALA A 731 14.45 9.18 0.77
C ALA A 731 13.97 7.75 0.51
N ARG A 732 14.58 6.78 1.19
CA ARG A 732 14.51 5.34 0.85
C ARG A 732 13.10 4.79 0.78
N SER A 733 12.24 5.16 1.73
CA SER A 733 10.85 4.71 1.80
C SER A 733 9.86 5.59 1.03
N PHE A 734 10.33 6.51 0.18
CA PHE A 734 9.43 7.36 -0.60
C PHE A 734 8.89 6.61 -1.83
N SER A 735 7.58 6.34 -1.84
CA SER A 735 6.90 5.70 -2.98
C SER A 735 5.48 6.26 -3.18
N GLN A 736 5.34 7.59 -3.17
CA GLN A 736 4.06 8.27 -3.43
C GLN A 736 3.91 8.69 -4.90
N PRO A 737 2.67 8.73 -5.44
CA PRO A 737 2.43 9.16 -6.81
C PRO A 737 2.79 10.64 -7.02
N LEU A 738 3.45 10.93 -8.16
CA LEU A 738 3.84 12.28 -8.59
C LEU A 738 3.33 12.62 -10.01
N ASN A 739 2.38 11.84 -10.52
CA ASN A 739 1.92 11.91 -11.91
C ASN A 739 1.05 13.13 -12.24
N SER A 740 0.61 13.92 -11.24
CA SER A 740 -0.08 15.19 -11.45
C SER A 740 0.87 16.35 -11.77
N TRP A 741 2.15 16.22 -11.40
CA TRP A 741 3.12 17.31 -11.39
C TRP A 741 3.42 17.83 -12.79
N ASN A 742 3.33 19.15 -12.94
CA ASN A 742 3.67 19.82 -14.19
C ASN A 742 5.18 20.12 -14.21
N VAL A 743 5.97 19.17 -14.71
CA VAL A 743 7.43 19.30 -14.86
C VAL A 743 7.88 20.01 -16.14
N THR A 744 6.96 20.63 -16.90
CA THR A 744 7.25 21.24 -18.23
C THR A 744 8.37 22.28 -18.21
N ASN A 745 8.60 22.94 -17.08
CA ASN A 745 9.63 23.98 -16.92
C ASN A 745 10.93 23.48 -16.24
N VAL A 746 11.01 22.21 -15.84
CA VAL A 746 12.15 21.66 -15.10
C VAL A 746 13.33 21.39 -16.03
N GLU A 747 14.42 22.13 -15.85
CA GLU A 747 15.66 21.99 -16.61
C GLU A 747 16.63 20.96 -15.99
N ASP A 748 16.57 20.73 -14.69
CA ASP A 748 17.46 19.80 -13.96
C ASP A 748 16.66 18.86 -13.05
N MET A 749 16.84 17.55 -13.26
CA MET A 749 16.27 16.44 -12.49
C MET A 749 17.37 15.50 -11.94
N SER A 750 18.62 15.95 -11.90
CA SER A 750 19.74 15.10 -11.48
C SER A 750 19.57 14.61 -10.04
N PHE A 751 19.85 13.33 -9.79
CA PHE A 751 19.67 12.63 -8.51
C PHE A 751 18.26 12.69 -7.89
N MET A 752 17.21 13.09 -8.64
CA MET A 752 15.88 13.36 -8.07
C MET A 752 15.32 12.19 -7.23
N PHE A 753 15.54 10.94 -7.66
CA PHE A 753 15.16 9.71 -6.94
C PHE A 753 16.38 8.81 -6.64
N GLY A 754 17.60 9.38 -6.61
CA GLY A 754 18.81 8.58 -6.36
C GLY A 754 18.80 7.98 -4.95
N SER A 755 18.88 6.66 -4.83
CA SER A 755 18.73 5.91 -3.58
C SER A 755 17.37 6.13 -2.88
N ALA A 756 16.32 6.40 -3.65
CA ALA A 756 14.94 6.22 -3.22
C ALA A 756 14.56 4.75 -3.45
N ASP A 757 15.12 3.87 -2.60
CA ASP A 757 15.16 2.41 -2.78
C ASP A 757 13.78 1.80 -3.17
N GLU A 758 12.69 2.25 -2.53
CA GLU A 758 11.31 1.76 -2.72
C GLU A 758 10.51 2.50 -3.83
N PHE A 759 11.10 3.47 -4.54
CA PHE A 759 10.36 4.31 -5.49
C PHE A 759 10.03 3.58 -6.80
N ASN A 760 8.76 3.24 -7.02
CA ASN A 760 8.29 2.53 -8.22
C ASN A 760 6.95 3.08 -8.74
N GLN A 761 6.82 4.41 -8.81
CA GLN A 761 5.56 5.10 -9.15
C GLN A 761 5.55 5.64 -10.59
N PRO A 762 4.41 5.62 -11.30
CA PRO A 762 4.35 5.95 -12.72
C PRO A 762 4.59 7.44 -13.01
N LEU A 763 5.45 7.71 -14.00
CA LEU A 763 5.86 9.05 -14.45
C LEU A 763 5.59 9.27 -15.96
N ASP A 764 4.76 8.43 -16.58
CA ASP A 764 4.50 8.40 -18.03
C ASP A 764 3.85 9.68 -18.57
N LEU A 765 3.13 10.42 -17.70
CA LEU A 765 2.46 11.68 -18.01
C LEU A 765 3.39 12.92 -17.98
N TRP A 766 4.65 12.77 -17.53
CA TRP A 766 5.57 13.89 -17.37
C TRP A 766 6.09 14.45 -18.71
N ASN A 767 6.02 15.77 -18.86
CA ASN A 767 6.50 16.47 -20.05
C ASN A 767 7.95 16.99 -19.86
N THR A 768 8.94 16.14 -20.12
CA THR A 768 10.37 16.45 -19.92
C THR A 768 11.00 17.40 -20.97
N THR A 769 10.20 18.13 -21.77
CA THR A 769 10.72 18.88 -22.94
C THR A 769 11.78 19.94 -22.63
N SER A 770 11.84 20.45 -21.40
CA SER A 770 12.81 21.50 -21.01
C SER A 770 14.05 20.93 -20.31
N THR A 771 14.04 19.64 -19.98
CA THR A 771 15.07 19.01 -19.15
C THR A 771 16.37 18.81 -19.92
N LYS A 772 17.48 19.19 -19.27
CA LYS A 772 18.86 19.19 -19.80
C LYS A 772 19.76 18.22 -19.04
N ASN A 773 19.50 18.02 -17.75
CA ASN A 773 20.31 17.19 -16.86
C ASN A 773 19.45 16.13 -16.16
N MET A 774 19.78 14.86 -16.38
CA MET A 774 19.16 13.68 -15.74
C MET A 774 20.22 12.80 -15.04
N ASN A 775 21.38 13.38 -14.71
CA ASN A 775 22.50 12.69 -14.08
C ASN A 775 22.09 12.00 -12.77
N GLY A 776 22.26 10.68 -12.68
CA GLY A 776 21.94 9.89 -11.48
C GLY A 776 20.46 9.88 -11.08
N MET A 777 19.52 10.25 -11.99
CA MET A 777 18.11 10.48 -11.64
C MET A 777 17.45 9.31 -10.89
N PHE A 778 17.78 8.07 -11.25
CA PHE A 778 17.34 6.82 -10.60
C PHE A 778 18.53 5.98 -10.09
N GLU A 779 19.67 6.61 -9.77
CA GLU A 779 20.87 5.93 -9.26
C GLU A 779 20.59 5.22 -7.93
N TYR A 780 20.61 3.88 -7.92
CA TYR A 780 20.17 2.99 -6.83
C TYR A 780 18.69 3.14 -6.42
N ALA A 781 17.81 3.58 -7.33
CA ALA A 781 16.37 3.35 -7.16
C ALA A 781 16.06 1.88 -7.50
N ILE A 782 16.26 0.98 -6.51
CA ILE A 782 16.34 -0.47 -6.72
C ILE A 782 15.07 -1.01 -7.39
N GLU A 783 13.90 -0.68 -6.83
CA GLU A 783 12.61 -1.17 -7.31
C GLU A 783 12.06 -0.44 -8.55
N PHE A 784 12.74 0.60 -9.05
CA PHE A 784 12.18 1.43 -10.11
C PHE A 784 12.08 0.67 -11.44
N ASN A 785 10.87 0.30 -11.85
CA ASN A 785 10.58 -0.35 -13.12
C ASN A 785 9.24 0.16 -13.69
N GLN A 786 9.23 1.40 -14.16
CA GLN A 786 8.06 2.05 -14.78
C GLN A 786 8.35 2.49 -16.23
N PRO A 787 7.31 2.60 -17.09
CA PRO A 787 7.47 3.02 -18.49
C PRO A 787 7.89 4.49 -18.60
N LEU A 788 8.94 4.74 -19.40
CA LEU A 788 9.50 6.07 -19.68
C LEU A 788 9.58 6.36 -21.20
N ASP A 789 9.00 5.51 -22.06
CA ASP A 789 9.10 5.62 -23.51
C ASP A 789 8.35 6.83 -24.10
N SER A 790 7.44 7.43 -23.32
CA SER A 790 6.71 8.66 -23.62
C SER A 790 7.55 9.94 -23.47
N TRP A 791 8.65 9.89 -22.71
CA TRP A 791 9.44 11.07 -22.35
C TRP A 791 10.16 11.68 -23.56
N ASN A 792 10.08 13.01 -23.68
CA ASN A 792 10.84 13.73 -24.69
C ASN A 792 12.18 14.21 -24.13
N VAL A 793 13.20 13.37 -24.27
CA VAL A 793 14.59 13.65 -23.83
C VAL A 793 15.41 14.43 -24.85
N SER A 794 14.82 15.01 -25.91
CA SER A 794 15.59 15.60 -27.03
C SER A 794 16.49 16.78 -26.67
N ASN A 795 16.30 17.39 -25.51
CA ASN A 795 17.08 18.52 -25.01
C ASN A 795 18.04 18.13 -23.87
N VAL A 796 18.11 16.84 -23.50
CA VAL A 796 19.01 16.34 -22.46
C VAL A 796 20.44 16.28 -23.00
N GLU A 797 21.37 16.87 -22.24
CA GLU A 797 22.81 16.93 -22.55
C GLU A 797 23.63 15.95 -21.69
N ASN A 798 23.10 15.53 -20.53
CA ASN A 798 23.78 14.69 -19.55
C ASN A 798 22.87 13.58 -18.97
N MET A 799 23.27 12.32 -19.14
CA MET A 799 22.60 11.10 -18.64
C MET A 799 23.58 10.16 -17.91
N GLN A 800 24.68 10.68 -17.37
CA GLN A 800 25.60 9.88 -16.53
C GLN A 800 24.85 9.24 -15.35
N SER A 801 25.19 8.00 -15.01
CA SER A 801 24.64 7.22 -13.90
C SER A 801 23.11 7.10 -13.85
N MET A 802 22.35 7.45 -14.90
CA MET A 802 20.90 7.68 -14.80
C MET A 802 20.13 6.48 -14.21
N PHE A 803 20.56 5.26 -14.51
CA PHE A 803 20.03 3.99 -13.98
C PHE A 803 21.13 3.14 -13.31
N LEU A 804 22.21 3.77 -12.80
CA LEU A 804 23.28 3.09 -12.06
C LEU A 804 22.67 2.33 -10.87
N GLY A 805 22.73 1.00 -10.85
CA GLY A 805 22.19 0.18 -9.77
C GLY A 805 20.66 0.18 -9.66
N ALA A 806 19.93 0.65 -10.67
CA ALA A 806 18.46 0.50 -10.76
C ALA A 806 18.12 -0.95 -11.16
N ARG A 807 18.18 -1.87 -10.19
CA ARG A 807 18.33 -3.30 -10.47
C ARG A 807 17.11 -3.96 -11.12
N SER A 808 15.90 -3.47 -10.84
CA SER A 808 14.66 -3.97 -11.44
C SER A 808 14.33 -3.34 -12.80
N PHE A 809 15.07 -2.32 -13.25
CA PHE A 809 14.70 -1.53 -14.44
C PHE A 809 14.90 -2.29 -15.76
N ASN A 810 13.80 -2.52 -16.50
CA ASN A 810 13.82 -3.20 -17.81
C ASN A 810 12.83 -2.61 -18.83
N HIS A 811 12.46 -1.33 -18.73
CA HIS A 811 11.51 -0.70 -19.66
C HIS A 811 12.17 -0.17 -20.97
N PRO A 812 11.44 -0.18 -22.10
CA PRO A 812 12.01 0.11 -23.41
C PRO A 812 12.34 1.59 -23.59
N LEU A 813 13.57 1.90 -24.02
CA LEU A 813 14.05 3.27 -24.24
C LEU A 813 14.38 3.58 -25.73
N ASN A 814 14.04 2.67 -26.65
CA ASN A 814 14.38 2.81 -28.09
C ASN A 814 13.62 3.93 -28.81
N SER A 815 12.67 4.61 -28.16
CA SER A 815 11.97 5.80 -28.65
C SER A 815 12.76 7.10 -28.43
N TRP A 816 13.72 7.11 -27.50
CA TRP A 816 14.40 8.31 -27.03
C TRP A 816 15.35 8.93 -28.07
N ASN A 817 15.19 10.23 -28.33
CA ASN A 817 16.11 11.00 -29.16
C ASN A 817 17.31 11.53 -28.34
N VAL A 818 18.30 10.69 -28.09
CA VAL A 818 19.51 11.03 -27.33
C VAL A 818 20.55 11.89 -28.10
N SER A 819 20.20 12.49 -29.24
CA SER A 819 21.20 13.10 -30.17
C SER A 819 22.01 14.26 -29.58
N ASN A 820 21.52 14.89 -28.52
CA ASN A 820 22.18 16.02 -27.83
C ASN A 820 22.94 15.57 -26.56
N VAL A 821 22.81 14.31 -26.14
CA VAL A 821 23.50 13.78 -24.96
C VAL A 821 25.00 13.68 -25.26
N THR A 822 25.82 14.21 -24.35
CA THR A 822 27.29 14.23 -24.48
C THR A 822 28.00 13.31 -23.48
N ASN A 823 27.30 12.91 -22.42
CA ASN A 823 27.82 12.08 -21.33
C ASN A 823 26.80 10.99 -20.96
N MET A 824 27.25 9.73 -21.01
CA MET A 824 26.51 8.51 -20.64
C MET A 824 27.36 7.59 -19.73
N TYR A 825 28.35 8.16 -19.03
CA TYR A 825 29.21 7.40 -18.11
C TYR A 825 28.37 6.59 -17.11
N GLY A 826 28.61 5.29 -17.00
CA GLY A 826 27.90 4.42 -16.03
C GLY A 826 26.37 4.35 -16.17
N MET A 827 25.77 4.78 -17.29
CA MET A 827 24.32 4.99 -17.40
C MET A 827 23.45 3.79 -16.99
N PHE A 828 23.88 2.56 -17.32
CA PHE A 828 23.25 1.29 -16.95
C PHE A 828 24.21 0.38 -16.18
N GLN A 829 25.21 0.94 -15.49
CA GLN A 829 26.09 0.16 -14.61
C GLN A 829 25.22 -0.52 -13.53
N GLU A 830 25.47 -1.80 -13.24
CA GLU A 830 24.75 -2.60 -12.22
C GLU A 830 23.22 -2.72 -12.42
N ALA A 831 22.67 -2.29 -13.56
CA ALA A 831 21.29 -2.55 -13.98
C ALA A 831 21.18 -4.00 -14.51
N GLY A 832 21.25 -4.97 -13.59
CA GLY A 832 21.49 -6.39 -13.90
C GLY A 832 20.53 -7.01 -14.92
N VAL A 833 19.23 -6.70 -14.82
CA VAL A 833 18.19 -7.26 -15.71
C VAL A 833 18.04 -6.52 -17.04
N PHE A 834 18.63 -5.34 -17.20
CA PHE A 834 18.35 -4.44 -18.32
C PHE A 834 18.81 -5.05 -19.66
N ASN A 835 17.85 -5.33 -20.54
CA ASN A 835 18.12 -5.96 -21.84
C ASN A 835 17.23 -5.39 -22.97
N GLN A 836 16.93 -4.09 -22.91
CA GLN A 836 16.05 -3.43 -23.90
C GLN A 836 16.82 -2.84 -25.08
N PRO A 837 16.26 -2.88 -26.31
CA PRO A 837 16.97 -2.45 -27.50
C PRO A 837 17.25 -0.95 -27.49
N LEU A 838 18.49 -0.58 -27.85
CA LEU A 838 18.98 0.80 -27.95
C LEU A 838 19.51 1.14 -29.36
N ASN A 839 19.15 0.33 -30.36
CA ASN A 839 19.73 0.39 -31.70
C ASN A 839 19.32 1.65 -32.51
N SER A 840 18.30 2.40 -32.07
CA SER A 840 17.91 3.68 -32.68
C SER A 840 18.79 4.86 -32.25
N TRP A 841 19.56 4.71 -31.17
CA TRP A 841 20.20 5.83 -30.46
C TRP A 841 21.35 6.46 -31.25
N ASN A 842 21.19 7.76 -31.58
CA ASN A 842 22.21 8.56 -32.23
C ASN A 842 23.25 9.10 -31.21
N ILE A 843 24.09 8.22 -30.66
CA ILE A 843 25.10 8.58 -29.64
C ILE A 843 26.30 9.40 -30.15
N LYS A 844 26.24 9.95 -31.38
CA LYS A 844 27.37 10.64 -32.02
C LYS A 844 27.93 11.83 -31.22
N SER A 845 27.12 12.44 -30.36
CA SER A 845 27.53 13.56 -29.49
C SER A 845 28.28 13.12 -28.23
N VAL A 846 28.26 11.81 -27.90
CA VAL A 846 28.91 11.24 -26.72
C VAL A 846 30.41 11.07 -26.93
N ASN A 847 31.20 11.44 -25.91
CA ASN A 847 32.66 11.32 -25.93
C ASN A 847 33.23 10.26 -24.95
N ASN A 848 32.41 9.76 -24.01
CA ASN A 848 32.79 8.79 -22.99
C ASN A 848 31.67 7.75 -22.81
N LEU A 849 31.99 6.47 -23.02
CA LEU A 849 31.10 5.32 -22.79
C LEU A 849 31.61 4.42 -21.65
N SER A 850 32.56 4.89 -20.85
CA SER A 850 33.17 4.08 -19.78
C SER A 850 32.11 3.67 -18.75
N SER A 851 32.24 2.45 -18.24
CA SER A 851 31.29 1.76 -17.33
C SER A 851 29.84 1.64 -17.82
N MET A 852 29.47 2.04 -19.05
CA MET A 852 28.04 2.22 -19.42
C MET A 852 27.16 0.98 -19.18
N PHE A 853 27.68 -0.23 -19.35
CA PHE A 853 27.03 -1.50 -19.03
C PHE A 853 27.87 -2.36 -18.07
N TRP A 854 28.73 -1.77 -17.23
CA TRP A 854 29.50 -2.53 -16.25
C TRP A 854 28.55 -3.24 -15.29
N ASN A 855 28.59 -4.58 -15.26
CA ASN A 855 27.74 -5.43 -14.41
C ASN A 855 26.24 -5.40 -14.79
N ALA A 856 25.89 -4.94 -15.99
CA ALA A 856 24.57 -5.18 -16.60
C ALA A 856 24.53 -6.61 -17.16
N THR A 857 24.37 -7.61 -16.28
CA THR A 857 24.60 -9.03 -16.57
C THR A 857 23.78 -9.59 -17.72
N SER A 858 22.54 -9.12 -17.90
CA SER A 858 21.61 -9.58 -18.93
C SER A 858 21.73 -8.84 -20.27
N PHE A 859 22.51 -7.77 -20.36
CA PHE A 859 22.53 -6.92 -21.56
C PHE A 859 23.21 -7.59 -22.76
N ASN A 860 22.44 -7.88 -23.81
CA ASN A 860 22.94 -8.46 -25.06
C ASN A 860 22.23 -7.89 -26.31
N GLN A 861 21.93 -6.59 -26.32
CA GLN A 861 21.20 -5.96 -27.43
C GLN A 861 22.15 -5.42 -28.51
N ASN A 862 21.71 -5.51 -29.77
CA ASN A 862 22.49 -5.06 -30.92
C ASN A 862 22.71 -3.53 -30.90
N ILE A 863 23.99 -3.15 -30.88
CA ILE A 863 24.50 -1.77 -30.90
C ILE A 863 25.57 -1.56 -32.00
N ALA A 864 25.63 -2.45 -33.00
CA ALA A 864 26.62 -2.41 -34.07
C ALA A 864 26.54 -1.12 -34.93
N ASP A 865 25.33 -0.56 -35.09
CA ASP A 865 25.07 0.67 -35.85
C ASP A 865 25.42 1.97 -35.09
N TRP A 866 25.84 1.89 -33.82
CA TRP A 866 26.18 3.08 -33.01
C TRP A 866 27.39 3.84 -33.56
N ASN A 867 27.21 5.15 -33.80
CA ASN A 867 28.26 6.01 -34.32
C ASN A 867 29.23 6.50 -33.22
N VAL A 868 30.10 5.60 -32.76
CA VAL A 868 31.12 5.86 -31.73
C VAL A 868 32.29 6.77 -32.19
N SER A 869 32.23 7.43 -33.36
CA SER A 869 33.41 8.11 -33.94
C SER A 869 33.99 9.26 -33.11
N ASN A 870 33.24 9.77 -32.14
CA ASN A 870 33.66 10.84 -31.24
C ASN A 870 34.04 10.34 -29.83
N VAL A 871 33.90 9.04 -29.56
CA VAL A 871 34.21 8.44 -28.26
C VAL A 871 35.74 8.35 -28.08
N THR A 872 36.19 8.70 -26.88
CA THR A 872 37.61 8.77 -26.49
C THR A 872 37.97 7.80 -25.37
N TYR A 873 36.98 7.34 -24.59
CA TYR A 873 37.14 6.40 -23.48
C TYR A 873 36.01 5.36 -23.51
N MET A 874 36.39 4.07 -23.42
CA MET A 874 35.49 2.91 -23.31
C MET A 874 35.99 1.96 -22.21
N ASN A 875 36.44 2.52 -21.08
CA ASN A 875 36.98 1.71 -19.99
C ASN A 875 35.83 0.95 -19.29
N SER A 876 35.99 -0.36 -19.10
CA SER A 876 35.02 -1.23 -18.44
C SER A 876 33.60 -1.23 -19.04
N THR A 877 33.43 -0.77 -20.29
CA THR A 877 32.09 -0.53 -20.89
C THR A 877 31.17 -1.75 -20.87
N PHE A 878 31.71 -2.96 -21.05
CA PHE A 878 30.98 -4.23 -20.95
C PHE A 878 31.58 -5.17 -19.89
N LYS A 879 32.34 -4.65 -18.92
CA LYS A 879 32.89 -5.45 -17.81
C LYS A 879 31.74 -6.16 -17.08
N ASN A 880 31.88 -7.44 -16.77
CA ASN A 880 30.83 -8.27 -16.14
C ASN A 880 29.47 -8.25 -16.87
N ALA A 881 29.37 -7.80 -18.14
CA ALA A 881 28.14 -7.92 -18.93
C ALA A 881 28.05 -9.37 -19.44
N MET A 882 27.65 -10.27 -18.55
CA MET A 882 27.86 -11.72 -18.69
C MET A 882 27.19 -12.32 -19.93
N SER A 883 26.11 -11.72 -20.43
CA SER A 883 25.41 -12.15 -21.66
C SER A 883 25.92 -11.50 -22.94
N PHE A 884 26.83 -10.52 -22.88
CA PHE A 884 27.17 -9.67 -24.02
C PHE A 884 28.01 -10.40 -25.08
N ASN A 885 27.44 -10.59 -26.26
CA ASN A 885 28.08 -11.24 -27.41
C ASN A 885 27.59 -10.63 -28.75
N GLN A 886 27.92 -9.36 -29.00
CA GLN A 886 27.51 -8.61 -30.19
C GLN A 886 28.69 -8.22 -31.09
N ASP A 887 28.46 -8.17 -32.41
CA ASP A 887 29.49 -7.80 -33.40
C ASP A 887 29.76 -6.28 -33.39
N LEU A 888 30.98 -5.90 -33.02
CA LEU A 888 31.43 -4.49 -32.97
C LEU A 888 32.46 -4.15 -34.06
N SER A 889 32.61 -4.99 -35.10
CA SER A 889 33.55 -4.80 -36.21
C SER A 889 33.37 -3.47 -36.96
N ASN A 890 32.13 -2.95 -37.02
CA ASN A 890 31.79 -1.69 -37.70
C ASN A 890 32.09 -0.43 -36.85
N TRP A 891 32.47 -0.57 -35.58
CA TRP A 891 32.69 0.57 -34.68
C TRP A 891 33.93 1.39 -35.08
N ASN A 892 33.72 2.68 -35.34
CA ASN A 892 34.75 3.61 -35.77
C ASN A 892 35.57 4.17 -34.58
N ILE A 893 36.48 3.37 -34.04
CA ILE A 893 37.22 3.68 -32.80
C ILE A 893 38.47 4.56 -32.98
N VAL A 894 38.61 5.32 -34.08
CA VAL A 894 39.83 6.08 -34.41
C VAL A 894 40.26 7.14 -33.38
N ASN A 895 39.35 7.56 -32.50
CA ASN A 895 39.59 8.54 -31.43
C ASN A 895 39.71 7.90 -30.02
N VAL A 896 39.48 6.58 -29.89
CA VAL A 896 39.52 5.90 -28.58
C VAL A 896 40.95 5.80 -28.09
N SER A 897 41.18 6.26 -26.86
CA SER A 897 42.49 6.32 -26.21
C SER A 897 42.73 5.22 -25.17
N SER A 898 41.65 4.62 -24.65
CA SER A 898 41.70 3.59 -23.61
C SER A 898 40.43 2.73 -23.64
N MET A 899 40.64 1.42 -23.57
CA MET A 899 39.62 0.35 -23.53
C MET A 899 39.99 -0.67 -22.42
N TYR A 900 40.44 -0.15 -21.28
CA TYR A 900 40.88 -0.94 -20.13
C TYR A 900 39.71 -1.72 -19.52
N GLU A 901 39.91 -3.00 -19.22
CA GLU A 901 38.90 -3.95 -18.72
C GLU A 901 37.61 -4.07 -19.57
N MET A 902 37.59 -3.59 -20.82
CA MET A 902 36.37 -3.42 -21.63
C MET A 902 35.51 -4.69 -21.76
N PHE A 903 36.11 -5.87 -21.98
CA PHE A 903 35.43 -7.16 -22.09
C PHE A 903 35.82 -8.15 -20.96
N SER A 904 36.22 -7.62 -19.79
CA SER A 904 36.50 -8.47 -18.64
C SER A 904 35.22 -9.16 -18.17
N ALA A 905 35.19 -10.50 -18.23
CA ALA A 905 34.03 -11.35 -17.88
C ALA A 905 32.74 -11.15 -18.72
N THR A 906 32.85 -11.02 -20.05
CA THR A 906 31.74 -11.22 -20.99
C THR A 906 31.72 -12.65 -21.56
N SER A 907 30.62 -13.04 -22.23
CA SER A 907 30.48 -14.31 -22.97
C SER A 907 30.84 -14.20 -24.47
N GLY A 908 31.79 -13.33 -24.83
CA GLY A 908 32.16 -13.10 -26.23
C GLY A 908 32.77 -14.34 -26.91
N THR A 909 32.21 -14.79 -28.03
CA THR A 909 32.71 -15.96 -28.77
C THR A 909 33.97 -15.63 -29.58
N THR A 910 34.80 -16.63 -29.86
CA THR A 910 36.01 -16.51 -30.70
C THR A 910 35.72 -15.82 -32.04
N GLU A 911 34.60 -16.18 -32.68
CA GLU A 911 34.16 -15.60 -33.96
C GLU A 911 33.83 -14.09 -33.87
N ILE A 912 33.10 -13.67 -32.82
CA ILE A 912 32.71 -12.28 -32.62
C ILE A 912 33.91 -11.41 -32.21
N TYR A 913 34.82 -11.97 -31.41
CA TYR A 913 36.08 -11.32 -31.06
C TYR A 913 37.00 -11.17 -32.29
N ASP A 914 37.11 -12.21 -33.12
CA ASP A 914 37.85 -12.18 -34.37
C ASP A 914 37.29 -11.13 -35.35
N LYS A 915 35.96 -11.11 -35.57
CA LYS A 915 35.27 -10.08 -36.37
C LYS A 915 35.59 -8.68 -35.88
N THR A 916 35.51 -8.45 -34.57
CA THR A 916 35.77 -7.16 -33.93
C THR A 916 37.21 -6.68 -34.17
N LEU A 917 38.20 -7.53 -33.89
CA LEU A 917 39.62 -7.23 -34.12
C LEU A 917 39.95 -7.01 -35.61
N ILE A 918 39.38 -7.82 -36.51
CA ILE A 918 39.55 -7.66 -37.96
C ILE A 918 38.96 -6.33 -38.42
N GLY A 919 37.73 -6.00 -38.02
CA GLY A 919 37.07 -4.73 -38.36
C GLY A 919 37.88 -3.52 -37.93
N TRP A 920 38.31 -3.50 -36.66
CA TRP A 920 39.10 -2.41 -36.11
C TRP A 920 40.49 -2.27 -36.77
N SER A 921 41.16 -3.37 -37.11
CA SER A 921 42.46 -3.33 -37.80
C SER A 921 42.40 -2.72 -39.21
N ASN A 922 41.22 -2.71 -39.84
CA ASN A 922 41.00 -2.12 -41.17
C ASN A 922 40.68 -0.61 -41.13
N LEU A 923 40.60 0.01 -39.95
CA LEU A 923 40.38 1.45 -39.82
C LEU A 923 41.60 2.25 -40.33
N PRO A 924 41.42 3.40 -40.99
CA PRO A 924 42.48 4.07 -41.73
C PRO A 924 43.59 4.70 -40.86
N THR A 925 43.31 4.94 -39.58
CA THR A 925 44.24 5.48 -38.56
C THR A 925 43.73 5.11 -37.18
N LEU A 926 44.60 4.66 -36.27
CA LEU A 926 44.26 4.42 -34.86
C LEU A 926 45.15 5.23 -33.91
N GLN A 927 44.72 5.38 -32.67
CA GLN A 927 45.55 5.94 -31.61
C GLN A 927 46.70 4.97 -31.25
N ASN A 928 47.82 5.53 -30.78
CA ASN A 928 49.00 4.75 -30.43
C ASN A 928 49.06 4.47 -28.92
N ASN A 929 49.54 3.30 -28.53
CA ASN A 929 49.69 2.84 -27.14
C ASN A 929 48.36 2.71 -26.38
N VAL A 930 47.27 2.38 -27.07
CA VAL A 930 45.97 2.05 -26.44
C VAL A 930 46.13 0.77 -25.62
N VAL A 931 45.56 0.77 -24.40
CA VAL A 931 45.35 -0.45 -23.61
C VAL A 931 43.96 -0.98 -23.90
N PHE A 932 43.88 -2.26 -24.25
CA PHE A 932 42.64 -2.96 -24.58
C PHE A 932 42.62 -4.33 -23.90
N ASP A 933 41.63 -4.57 -23.05
CA ASP A 933 41.48 -5.87 -22.39
C ASP A 933 40.24 -6.60 -22.92
N GLY A 934 40.48 -7.60 -23.76
CA GLY A 934 39.51 -8.58 -24.25
C GLY A 934 39.05 -9.59 -23.19
N GLY A 935 39.60 -9.51 -21.97
CA GLY A 935 39.22 -10.37 -20.85
C GLY A 935 39.56 -11.83 -21.12
N ASN A 936 38.53 -12.69 -21.13
CA ASN A 936 38.67 -14.11 -21.42
C ASN A 936 38.47 -14.45 -22.92
N SER A 937 38.08 -13.49 -23.76
CA SER A 937 37.80 -13.70 -25.18
C SER A 937 39.04 -14.26 -25.89
N GLN A 938 38.87 -15.31 -26.71
CA GLN A 938 39.96 -15.93 -27.46
C GLN A 938 39.91 -15.52 -28.93
N TYR A 939 41.03 -15.62 -29.64
CA TYR A 939 41.12 -15.26 -31.07
C TYR A 939 41.65 -16.42 -31.92
N CYS A 940 41.31 -16.44 -33.21
CA CYS A 940 41.89 -17.36 -34.18
C CYS A 940 42.21 -16.69 -35.52
N GLU A 941 41.20 -16.29 -36.30
CA GLU A 941 41.39 -15.69 -37.63
C GLU A 941 41.94 -14.25 -37.56
N SER A 942 41.71 -13.55 -36.44
CA SER A 942 42.25 -12.21 -36.25
C SER A 942 43.72 -12.16 -35.80
N GLU A 943 44.46 -13.28 -35.79
CA GLU A 943 45.86 -13.31 -35.37
C GLU A 943 46.73 -12.25 -36.09
N GLU A 944 46.61 -12.11 -37.41
CA GLU A 944 47.33 -11.06 -38.17
C GLU A 944 46.82 -9.64 -37.83
N ALA A 945 45.51 -9.47 -37.65
CA ALA A 945 44.88 -8.19 -37.30
C ALA A 945 45.29 -7.70 -35.90
N ARG A 946 45.24 -8.59 -34.91
CA ARG A 946 45.69 -8.39 -33.54
C ARG A 946 47.18 -8.04 -33.48
N GLN A 947 48.01 -8.78 -34.19
CA GLN A 947 49.45 -8.51 -34.24
C GLN A 947 49.76 -7.19 -34.96
N TYR A 948 48.99 -6.83 -36.01
CA TYR A 948 49.09 -5.54 -36.68
C TYR A 948 48.78 -4.35 -35.75
N LEU A 949 47.75 -4.46 -34.90
CA LEU A 949 47.43 -3.45 -33.88
C LEU A 949 48.60 -3.24 -32.89
N ILE A 950 49.21 -4.34 -32.44
CA ILE A 950 50.36 -4.32 -31.53
C ILE A 950 51.60 -3.71 -32.20
N ASP A 951 52.00 -4.23 -33.37
CA ASP A 951 53.28 -3.84 -34.02
C ASP A 951 53.22 -2.46 -34.69
N THR A 952 52.05 -2.04 -35.20
CA THR A 952 51.91 -0.77 -35.94
C THR A 952 51.53 0.40 -35.05
N TYR A 953 50.66 0.17 -34.05
CA TYR A 953 50.13 1.20 -33.17
C TYR A 953 50.61 1.06 -31.71
N GLY A 954 51.44 0.05 -31.39
CA GLY A 954 51.98 -0.14 -30.04
C GLY A 954 50.94 -0.52 -28.99
N TRP A 955 49.82 -1.11 -29.40
CA TRP A 955 48.73 -1.47 -28.49
C TRP A 955 49.16 -2.52 -27.46
N THR A 956 48.61 -2.41 -26.25
CA THR A 956 48.71 -3.46 -25.23
C THR A 956 47.38 -4.20 -25.18
N ILE A 957 47.37 -5.45 -25.67
CA ILE A 957 46.17 -6.29 -25.73
C ILE A 957 46.28 -7.43 -24.72
N THR A 958 45.37 -7.47 -23.76
CA THR A 958 45.23 -8.57 -22.78
C THR A 958 43.95 -9.34 -23.08
N ASP A 959 44.06 -10.63 -23.40
CA ASP A 959 42.92 -11.47 -23.78
C ASP A 959 43.16 -12.94 -23.40
N GLY A 960 42.21 -13.82 -23.69
CA GLY A 960 42.28 -15.26 -23.47
C GLY A 960 43.30 -15.99 -24.36
N GLY A 961 44.10 -15.25 -25.14
CA GLY A 961 45.09 -15.79 -26.07
C GLY A 961 44.47 -16.40 -27.32
N LYS A 962 45.32 -17.05 -28.11
CA LYS A 962 44.87 -17.80 -29.29
C LYS A 962 44.09 -19.03 -28.84
N ASP A 963 42.94 -19.26 -29.46
CA ASP A 963 42.09 -20.41 -29.24
C ASP A 963 42.90 -21.72 -29.44
N ALA A 964 42.79 -22.64 -28.48
CA ALA A 964 43.55 -23.89 -28.46
C ALA A 964 43.14 -24.87 -29.58
N LEU A 965 41.96 -24.68 -30.16
CA LEU A 965 41.39 -25.44 -31.27
C LEU A 965 41.46 -24.67 -32.61
N CYS A 966 42.09 -23.50 -32.62
CA CYS A 966 42.27 -22.68 -33.81
C CYS A 966 42.93 -23.45 -34.98
N ASN A 967 42.26 -23.47 -36.13
CA ASN A 967 42.65 -24.23 -37.34
C ASN A 967 42.80 -25.77 -37.15
N GLN A 968 42.12 -26.36 -36.17
CA GLN A 968 41.88 -27.81 -36.14
C GLN A 968 40.53 -28.15 -36.79
N ASP A 969 40.40 -29.42 -37.19
CA ASP A 969 39.21 -30.11 -37.70
C ASP A 969 39.37 -31.53 -37.14
N ASN A 970 38.88 -31.75 -35.92
CA ASN A 970 39.20 -32.93 -35.11
C ASN A 970 38.22 -34.11 -35.30
N ASP A 971 37.01 -33.87 -35.81
CA ASP A 971 36.03 -34.91 -36.13
C ASP A 971 35.92 -35.22 -37.64
N LEU A 972 36.50 -34.38 -38.50
CA LEU A 972 36.56 -34.54 -39.96
C LEU A 972 35.19 -34.36 -40.64
N ASP A 973 34.40 -33.38 -40.17
CA ASP A 973 33.19 -32.89 -40.82
C ASP A 973 33.47 -31.87 -41.96
N GLY A 974 34.58 -31.13 -41.87
CA GLY A 974 35.04 -30.11 -42.83
C GLY A 974 34.83 -28.66 -42.41
N ILE A 975 34.32 -28.40 -41.21
CA ILE A 975 34.39 -27.13 -40.49
C ILE A 975 35.67 -27.15 -39.61
N LEU A 976 36.02 -26.03 -38.98
CA LEU A 976 37.18 -25.95 -38.10
C LEU A 976 36.70 -25.79 -36.65
N ASP A 977 37.24 -26.56 -35.71
CA ASP A 977 36.82 -26.65 -34.29
C ASP A 977 36.44 -25.29 -33.64
N HIS A 978 37.27 -24.25 -33.82
CA HIS A 978 37.04 -22.90 -33.28
C HIS A 978 35.85 -22.12 -33.91
N LYS A 979 35.18 -22.71 -34.90
CA LYS A 979 33.92 -22.29 -35.55
C LYS A 979 32.83 -23.35 -35.43
N ASP A 980 33.17 -24.50 -34.88
CA ASP A 980 32.29 -25.63 -34.69
C ASP A 980 31.67 -25.57 -33.29
N ASN A 981 30.34 -25.48 -33.25
CA ASN A 981 29.58 -25.48 -32.00
C ASN A 981 29.19 -26.91 -31.56
N CYS A 982 29.66 -27.93 -32.29
CA CYS A 982 29.27 -29.33 -32.25
C CYS A 982 30.48 -30.28 -32.36
N LEU A 983 31.53 -30.02 -31.56
CA LEU A 983 32.90 -30.62 -31.45
C LEU A 983 33.05 -32.17 -31.42
N SER A 984 32.10 -32.94 -31.91
CA SER A 984 32.05 -34.42 -31.96
C SER A 984 30.98 -34.92 -32.95
N THR A 985 30.74 -34.21 -34.04
CA THR A 985 29.85 -34.63 -35.12
C THR A 985 30.39 -35.91 -35.80
N VAL A 986 29.50 -36.72 -36.39
CA VAL A 986 29.92 -38.01 -36.97
C VAL A 986 30.69 -37.80 -38.29
N PRO A 987 31.88 -38.40 -38.49
CA PRO A 987 32.73 -38.11 -39.65
C PRO A 987 32.01 -38.38 -40.99
N ASN A 988 32.04 -37.41 -41.91
CA ASN A 988 31.26 -37.38 -43.16
C ASN A 988 29.73 -37.19 -42.99
N ALA A 989 29.27 -36.62 -41.86
CA ALA A 989 27.97 -35.95 -41.81
C ALA A 989 27.90 -34.85 -42.90
N THR A 990 26.68 -34.41 -43.23
CA THR A 990 26.51 -33.15 -43.98
C THR A 990 26.20 -32.07 -42.96
N VAL A 991 27.11 -31.12 -42.78
CA VAL A 991 27.10 -30.14 -41.68
C VAL A 991 26.77 -28.73 -42.16
N ASN A 992 26.31 -27.90 -41.22
CA ASN A 992 26.06 -26.48 -41.45
C ASN A 992 27.35 -25.66 -41.29
N GLU A 993 27.26 -24.33 -41.38
CA GLU A 993 28.41 -23.43 -41.25
C GLU A 993 29.03 -23.37 -39.84
N ASN A 994 28.39 -24.03 -38.87
CA ASN A 994 28.73 -24.09 -37.45
C ASN A 994 29.16 -25.50 -37.00
N GLY A 995 29.54 -26.40 -37.93
CA GLY A 995 30.02 -27.78 -37.65
C GLY A 995 28.97 -28.80 -37.19
N CYS A 996 27.70 -28.41 -37.25
CA CYS A 996 26.60 -29.22 -36.72
C CYS A 996 25.85 -29.99 -37.81
N GLU A 997 25.46 -31.24 -37.54
CA GLU A 997 24.72 -32.11 -38.46
C GLU A 997 23.43 -31.46 -39.01
N ILE A 998 23.32 -31.36 -40.34
CA ILE A 998 22.10 -30.88 -41.01
C ILE A 998 21.03 -31.96 -40.92
N ILE A 999 20.17 -31.82 -39.91
CA ILE A 999 18.93 -32.58 -39.77
C ILE A 999 18.03 -32.33 -40.99
N PRO A 1000 17.59 -33.39 -41.72
CA PRO A 1000 16.68 -33.22 -42.84
C PRO A 1000 15.32 -32.64 -42.42
N ASN A 1001 14.76 -31.72 -43.20
CA ASN A 1001 13.50 -31.00 -42.93
C ASN A 1001 12.23 -31.87 -42.74
N ASN A 1002 12.35 -33.20 -42.83
CA ASN A 1002 11.27 -34.18 -42.61
C ASN A 1002 11.69 -35.33 -41.67
N ALA A 1003 12.85 -35.22 -41.01
CA ALA A 1003 13.35 -36.18 -40.02
C ALA A 1003 12.74 -35.97 -38.63
N ILE A 1004 12.10 -34.82 -38.40
CA ILE A 1004 11.23 -34.51 -37.27
C ILE A 1004 9.88 -34.12 -37.85
N LEU A 1005 8.78 -34.66 -37.30
CA LEU A 1005 7.41 -34.34 -37.68
C LEU A 1005 6.58 -34.08 -36.43
N VAL A 1006 6.00 -32.88 -36.37
CA VAL A 1006 5.11 -32.43 -35.29
C VAL A 1006 3.73 -32.16 -35.85
N TYR A 1007 2.68 -32.64 -35.18
CA TYR A 1007 1.29 -32.38 -35.56
C TYR A 1007 0.36 -32.29 -34.35
N GLY A 1008 -0.56 -31.33 -34.40
CA GLY A 1008 -1.59 -31.14 -33.37
C GLY A 1008 -2.87 -31.93 -33.67
N LEU A 1009 -3.39 -32.63 -32.68
CA LEU A 1009 -4.72 -33.24 -32.67
C LEU A 1009 -5.69 -32.33 -31.91
N THR A 1010 -6.78 -31.96 -32.58
CA THR A 1010 -7.79 -31.01 -32.08
C THR A 1010 -8.61 -31.63 -30.93
N PRO A 1011 -8.91 -30.87 -29.85
CA PRO A 1011 -9.86 -31.29 -28.81
C PRO A 1011 -11.18 -31.79 -29.39
N THR A 1012 -11.85 -32.75 -28.75
CA THR A 1012 -13.08 -33.35 -29.31
C THR A 1012 -14.29 -32.41 -29.25
N CYS A 1013 -14.23 -31.39 -28.40
CA CYS A 1013 -15.31 -30.48 -28.04
C CYS A 1013 -14.74 -29.06 -27.78
N PRO A 1014 -15.48 -27.97 -28.07
CA PRO A 1014 -15.07 -26.62 -27.67
C PRO A 1014 -14.95 -26.52 -26.14
N GLY A 1015 -13.96 -25.77 -25.65
CA GLY A 1015 -13.70 -25.60 -24.22
C GLY A 1015 -13.19 -26.83 -23.45
N GLN A 1016 -12.79 -27.92 -24.12
CA GLN A 1016 -12.15 -29.07 -23.46
C GLN A 1016 -10.63 -29.09 -23.64
N SER A 1017 -9.91 -29.33 -22.55
CA SER A 1017 -8.47 -29.59 -22.49
C SER A 1017 -8.19 -31.06 -22.84
N ASN A 1018 -8.47 -31.46 -24.09
CA ASN A 1018 -8.23 -32.83 -24.57
C ASN A 1018 -7.72 -32.93 -26.02
N GLY A 1019 -7.12 -31.84 -26.53
CA GLY A 1019 -6.23 -31.91 -27.68
C GLY A 1019 -4.88 -32.52 -27.31
N SER A 1020 -4.03 -32.76 -28.30
CA SER A 1020 -2.65 -33.17 -28.05
C SER A 1020 -1.69 -32.71 -29.15
N ILE A 1021 -0.40 -32.74 -28.86
CA ILE A 1021 0.68 -32.52 -29.83
C ILE A 1021 1.50 -33.80 -29.89
N GLN A 1022 1.65 -34.36 -31.09
CA GLN A 1022 2.49 -35.53 -31.29
C GLN A 1022 3.78 -35.17 -32.00
N VAL A 1023 4.89 -35.66 -31.46
CA VAL A 1023 6.24 -35.50 -32.00
C VAL A 1023 6.77 -36.87 -32.40
N THR A 1024 7.25 -36.97 -33.63
CA THR A 1024 7.86 -38.19 -34.18
C THR A 1024 9.17 -37.85 -34.88
N SER A 1025 10.16 -38.74 -34.80
CA SER A 1025 11.42 -38.58 -35.51
C SER A 1025 11.90 -39.88 -36.13
N THR A 1026 12.71 -39.77 -37.18
CA THR A 1026 13.45 -40.90 -37.78
C THR A 1026 14.89 -41.01 -37.25
N LEU A 1027 15.32 -40.12 -36.37
CA LEU A 1027 16.67 -40.07 -35.80
C LEU A 1027 16.75 -40.95 -34.55
N ALA A 1028 17.11 -42.22 -34.72
CA ALA A 1028 17.01 -43.24 -33.67
C ALA A 1028 18.10 -43.20 -32.57
N ASN A 1029 19.04 -42.25 -32.63
CA ASN A 1029 20.22 -42.21 -31.76
C ASN A 1029 20.43 -40.86 -31.04
N HIS A 1030 19.58 -39.85 -31.29
CA HIS A 1030 19.77 -38.48 -30.78
C HIS A 1030 18.85 -38.18 -29.57
N SER A 1031 19.28 -37.26 -28.72
CA SER A 1031 18.51 -36.73 -27.58
C SER A 1031 17.80 -35.42 -27.94
N PHE A 1032 16.54 -35.28 -27.51
CA PHE A 1032 15.66 -34.17 -27.85
C PHE A 1032 15.21 -33.40 -26.60
N SER A 1033 15.34 -32.08 -26.63
CA SER A 1033 14.71 -31.12 -25.71
C SER A 1033 13.52 -30.51 -26.45
N ILE A 1034 12.30 -30.88 -26.08
CA ILE A 1034 11.06 -30.40 -26.70
C ILE A 1034 10.42 -29.39 -25.76
N ILE A 1035 10.45 -28.11 -26.12
CA ILE A 1035 9.72 -27.03 -25.46
C ILE A 1035 8.39 -26.85 -26.20
N VAL A 1036 7.28 -26.84 -25.46
CA VAL A 1036 5.95 -26.48 -26.00
C VAL A 1036 5.41 -25.29 -25.24
N ASP A 1037 5.46 -24.14 -25.89
CA ASP A 1037 4.84 -22.89 -25.45
C ASP A 1037 3.43 -22.73 -26.03
N GLY A 1038 2.56 -21.97 -25.38
CA GLY A 1038 1.16 -21.82 -25.76
C GLY A 1038 0.29 -21.09 -24.72
N PRO A 1039 -1.05 -21.11 -24.87
CA PRO A 1039 -1.98 -20.28 -24.08
C PRO A 1039 -2.12 -20.66 -22.60
N SER A 1040 -1.28 -21.57 -22.10
CA SER A 1040 -1.39 -22.20 -20.78
C SER A 1040 -0.02 -22.43 -20.14
N ALA A 1041 0.95 -21.58 -20.49
CA ALA A 1041 2.38 -21.64 -20.17
C ALA A 1041 3.20 -22.68 -20.96
N SER A 1042 4.53 -22.52 -20.87
CA SER A 1042 5.53 -23.30 -21.61
C SER A 1042 6.02 -24.50 -20.81
N THR A 1043 6.20 -25.64 -21.49
CA THR A 1043 6.60 -26.92 -20.87
C THR A 1043 7.78 -27.55 -21.62
N ASN A 1044 8.86 -27.92 -20.93
CA ASN A 1044 10.04 -28.54 -21.55
C ASN A 1044 10.16 -30.04 -21.21
N TYR A 1045 10.46 -30.86 -22.22
CA TYR A 1045 10.59 -32.32 -22.14
C TYR A 1045 11.93 -32.78 -22.72
N ASN A 1046 12.84 -33.26 -21.86
CA ASN A 1046 14.11 -33.88 -22.28
C ASN A 1046 13.94 -35.40 -22.45
N ILE A 1047 13.96 -35.91 -23.69
CA ILE A 1047 13.66 -37.31 -24.03
C ILE A 1047 14.51 -37.85 -25.18
N SER A 1048 14.67 -39.18 -25.27
CA SER A 1048 15.25 -39.86 -26.43
C SER A 1048 14.12 -40.53 -27.25
N LEU A 1049 13.88 -40.06 -28.48
CA LEU A 1049 12.77 -40.52 -29.31
C LEU A 1049 13.05 -41.90 -29.94
N SER A 1050 12.55 -42.95 -29.31
CA SER A 1050 12.54 -44.33 -29.85
C SER A 1050 11.14 -44.82 -30.27
N GLU A 1051 10.08 -44.18 -29.78
CA GLU A 1051 8.68 -44.31 -30.19
C GLU A 1051 8.03 -42.90 -30.24
N PRO A 1052 6.85 -42.72 -30.87
CA PRO A 1052 6.13 -41.44 -30.89
C PRO A 1052 5.88 -40.85 -29.50
N PHE A 1053 6.19 -39.56 -29.32
CA PHE A 1053 5.89 -38.81 -28.11
C PHE A 1053 4.58 -38.04 -28.27
N SER A 1054 3.76 -37.98 -27.21
CA SER A 1054 2.46 -37.31 -27.20
C SER A 1054 2.36 -36.42 -25.96
N ILE A 1055 2.01 -35.15 -26.16
CA ILE A 1055 1.72 -34.17 -25.12
C ILE A 1055 0.21 -33.98 -25.13
N ASP A 1056 -0.48 -34.63 -24.20
CA ASP A 1056 -1.94 -34.74 -24.17
C ASP A 1056 -2.59 -33.73 -23.20
N ASN A 1057 -3.91 -33.58 -23.30
CA ASN A 1057 -4.75 -32.66 -22.52
C ASN A 1057 -4.57 -31.16 -22.81
N LEU A 1058 -4.09 -30.82 -24.01
CA LEU A 1058 -3.92 -29.44 -24.42
C LEU A 1058 -5.27 -28.77 -24.75
N THR A 1059 -5.35 -27.47 -24.49
CA THR A 1059 -6.49 -26.60 -24.85
C THR A 1059 -6.35 -26.10 -26.29
N ALA A 1060 -7.34 -25.36 -26.79
CA ALA A 1060 -7.25 -24.72 -28.11
C ALA A 1060 -6.44 -23.42 -28.06
N GLY A 1061 -5.58 -23.23 -29.06
CA GLY A 1061 -4.83 -22.00 -29.33
C GLY A 1061 -3.64 -22.22 -30.26
N ALA A 1062 -2.81 -21.20 -30.41
CA ALA A 1062 -1.52 -21.32 -31.07
C ALA A 1062 -0.49 -21.87 -30.08
N TYR A 1063 0.18 -22.96 -30.45
CA TYR A 1063 1.31 -23.51 -29.71
C TYR A 1063 2.59 -23.38 -30.53
N THR A 1064 3.70 -23.15 -29.84
CA THR A 1064 5.03 -23.04 -30.40
C THR A 1064 5.83 -24.23 -29.89
N VAL A 1065 6.02 -25.24 -30.72
CA VAL A 1065 6.75 -26.48 -30.38
C VAL A 1065 8.19 -26.33 -30.86
N GLU A 1066 9.07 -25.91 -29.98
CA GLU A 1066 10.50 -25.83 -30.24
C GLU A 1066 11.19 -27.15 -29.91
N ILE A 1067 11.86 -27.74 -30.91
CA ILE A 1067 12.57 -29.00 -30.76
C ILE A 1067 14.05 -28.76 -30.98
N SER A 1068 14.81 -28.80 -29.89
CA SER A 1068 16.25 -28.71 -29.87
C SER A 1068 16.86 -30.11 -29.77
N ILE A 1069 17.83 -30.43 -30.63
CA ILE A 1069 18.73 -31.58 -30.46
C ILE A 1069 20.07 -31.01 -29.96
N PRO A 1070 20.37 -31.06 -28.65
CA PRO A 1070 21.54 -30.38 -28.09
C PRO A 1070 22.86 -30.94 -28.63
N GLU A 1071 22.89 -32.23 -28.94
CA GLU A 1071 24.05 -32.97 -29.45
C GLU A 1071 24.54 -32.48 -30.82
N VAL A 1072 23.68 -31.80 -31.59
CA VAL A 1072 24.03 -31.20 -32.89
C VAL A 1072 23.49 -29.76 -32.99
N ASN A 1073 23.34 -29.07 -31.85
CA ASN A 1073 22.88 -27.68 -31.71
C ASN A 1073 21.75 -27.27 -32.70
N HIS A 1074 20.80 -28.18 -32.93
CA HIS A 1074 19.78 -28.02 -33.96
C HIS A 1074 18.43 -27.73 -33.32
N THR A 1075 18.00 -26.48 -33.39
CA THR A 1075 16.69 -26.03 -32.92
C THR A 1075 15.74 -25.82 -34.11
N GLN A 1076 14.59 -26.50 -34.09
CA GLN A 1076 13.52 -26.35 -35.08
C GLN A 1076 12.18 -26.08 -34.40
N THR A 1077 11.63 -24.91 -34.68
CA THR A 1077 10.41 -24.39 -34.04
C THR A 1077 9.19 -24.54 -34.96
N PHE A 1078 8.18 -25.29 -34.51
CA PHE A 1078 6.96 -25.60 -35.24
C PHE A 1078 5.77 -24.83 -34.66
N GLY A 1079 5.13 -23.97 -35.46
CA GLY A 1079 3.85 -23.37 -35.10
C GLY A 1079 2.71 -24.38 -35.28
N ILE A 1080 2.16 -24.88 -34.17
CA ILE A 1080 1.08 -25.87 -34.15
C ILE A 1080 -0.21 -25.20 -33.64
N GLN A 1081 -1.13 -24.92 -34.55
CA GLN A 1081 -2.46 -24.43 -34.19
C GLN A 1081 -3.35 -25.60 -33.73
N ILE A 1082 -3.56 -25.75 -32.42
CA ILE A 1082 -4.64 -26.57 -31.88
C ILE A 1082 -5.91 -25.74 -31.99
N ASN A 1083 -6.72 -25.99 -33.02
CA ASN A 1083 -7.93 -25.19 -33.24
C ASN A 1083 -9.00 -25.47 -32.16
N GLU A 1084 -9.90 -24.51 -31.93
CA GLU A 1084 -11.20 -24.88 -31.35
C GLU A 1084 -11.99 -25.70 -32.38
N VAL A 1085 -12.72 -26.71 -31.89
CA VAL A 1085 -13.81 -27.30 -32.67
C VAL A 1085 -14.92 -26.25 -32.79
N GLY A 1086 -14.96 -25.57 -33.94
CA GLY A 1086 -15.97 -24.55 -34.21
C GLY A 1086 -17.38 -25.13 -34.17
N SER A 1087 -18.28 -24.47 -33.43
CA SER A 1087 -19.71 -24.79 -33.49
C SER A 1087 -20.22 -24.61 -34.92
N ILE A 1088 -20.87 -25.63 -35.48
CA ILE A 1088 -21.43 -25.56 -36.83
C ILE A 1088 -22.44 -24.41 -36.93
N ARG A 1089 -22.33 -23.65 -38.01
CA ARG A 1089 -23.23 -22.54 -38.32
C ARG A 1089 -23.98 -22.88 -39.57
N GLY A 1090 -25.27 -22.56 -39.60
CA GLY A 1090 -26.07 -22.81 -40.79
C GLY A 1090 -27.46 -22.24 -40.69
N LYS A 1091 -28.11 -22.14 -41.84
CA LYS A 1091 -29.46 -21.62 -42.01
C LYS A 1091 -30.12 -22.23 -43.24
N ARG A 1092 -31.45 -22.29 -43.25
CA ARG A 1092 -32.20 -22.57 -44.47
C ARG A 1092 -31.93 -21.45 -45.47
N GLU A 1093 -31.64 -21.83 -46.71
CA GLU A 1093 -31.35 -20.92 -47.81
C GLU A 1093 -32.53 -20.88 -48.79
N ASN A 1094 -33.04 -22.05 -49.22
CA ASN A 1094 -34.19 -22.16 -50.11
C ASN A 1094 -35.17 -23.25 -49.66
N LEU A 1095 -36.44 -23.14 -50.07
CA LEU A 1095 -37.53 -24.08 -49.76
C LEU A 1095 -38.53 -24.12 -50.92
N ASP A 1096 -38.51 -25.18 -51.73
CA ASP A 1096 -39.31 -25.28 -52.97
C ASP A 1096 -40.50 -26.23 -52.82
N LEU A 1097 -41.70 -25.68 -53.01
CA LEU A 1097 -43.00 -26.37 -52.95
C LEU A 1097 -43.23 -27.42 -54.05
N ASN A 1098 -42.59 -27.26 -55.21
CA ASN A 1098 -42.81 -28.07 -56.40
C ASN A 1098 -41.95 -29.34 -56.39
N SER A 1099 -40.65 -29.20 -56.09
CA SER A 1099 -39.73 -30.32 -55.84
C SER A 1099 -39.99 -31.00 -54.50
N LYS A 1100 -40.51 -30.24 -53.53
CA LYS A 1100 -40.54 -30.58 -52.10
C LYS A 1100 -39.12 -30.82 -51.57
N SER A 1101 -38.23 -29.90 -51.93
CA SER A 1101 -36.85 -29.84 -51.45
C SER A 1101 -36.57 -28.59 -50.60
N VAL A 1102 -35.51 -28.67 -49.81
CA VAL A 1102 -35.00 -27.59 -48.97
C VAL A 1102 -33.48 -27.59 -49.09
N SER A 1103 -32.86 -26.40 -49.19
CA SER A 1103 -31.40 -26.26 -49.08
C SER A 1103 -31.03 -25.61 -47.75
N TYR A 1104 -30.00 -26.15 -47.10
CA TYR A 1104 -29.31 -25.54 -45.98
C TYR A 1104 -27.90 -25.17 -46.42
N VAL A 1105 -27.49 -23.93 -46.11
CA VAL A 1105 -26.09 -23.57 -46.11
C VAL A 1105 -25.56 -23.87 -44.70
N VAL A 1106 -24.50 -24.68 -44.61
CA VAL A 1106 -23.88 -25.13 -43.36
C VAL A 1106 -22.36 -25.02 -43.43
N GLU A 1107 -21.72 -24.76 -42.30
CA GLU A 1107 -20.28 -24.51 -42.18
C GLU A 1107 -19.79 -24.99 -40.81
N GLY A 1108 -18.54 -25.46 -40.71
CA GLY A 1108 -17.87 -25.89 -39.47
C GLY A 1108 -17.58 -27.39 -39.33
N SER A 1109 -17.97 -28.23 -40.29
CA SER A 1109 -17.70 -29.69 -40.25
C SER A 1109 -17.47 -30.26 -41.66
N HIS A 1110 -16.72 -31.36 -41.79
CA HIS A 1110 -16.60 -32.09 -43.06
C HIS A 1110 -17.79 -32.99 -43.33
N SER A 1111 -18.48 -33.46 -42.28
CA SER A 1111 -19.63 -34.34 -42.42
C SER A 1111 -20.75 -33.97 -41.45
N TYR A 1112 -21.98 -34.03 -41.95
CA TYR A 1112 -23.16 -33.57 -41.24
C TYR A 1112 -24.18 -34.70 -41.10
N LYS A 1113 -24.51 -35.05 -39.86
CA LYS A 1113 -25.62 -35.93 -39.50
C LYS A 1113 -26.92 -35.12 -39.59
N VAL A 1114 -27.64 -35.24 -40.69
CA VAL A 1114 -28.94 -34.62 -40.89
C VAL A 1114 -30.03 -35.57 -40.40
N ASN A 1115 -30.64 -35.25 -39.27
CA ASN A 1115 -31.83 -35.95 -38.77
C ASN A 1115 -33.09 -35.29 -39.33
N ILE A 1116 -34.00 -36.08 -39.91
CA ILE A 1116 -35.31 -35.64 -40.39
C ILE A 1116 -36.38 -36.51 -39.73
N ASN A 1117 -37.18 -35.92 -38.82
CA ASN A 1117 -38.24 -36.62 -38.07
C ASN A 1117 -37.79 -37.91 -37.34
N GLY A 1118 -36.52 -38.00 -36.92
CA GLY A 1118 -35.93 -39.20 -36.30
C GLY A 1118 -35.17 -40.14 -37.24
N LEU A 1119 -35.13 -39.85 -38.55
CA LEU A 1119 -34.32 -40.58 -39.52
C LEU A 1119 -33.04 -39.80 -39.85
N VAL A 1120 -31.88 -40.32 -39.42
CA VAL A 1120 -30.57 -39.70 -39.66
C VAL A 1120 -29.99 -40.13 -41.02
N THR A 1121 -29.50 -39.17 -41.79
CA THR A 1121 -28.74 -39.34 -43.03
C THR A 1121 -27.47 -38.50 -42.96
N THR A 1122 -26.33 -39.06 -43.36
CA THR A 1122 -25.04 -38.35 -43.34
C THR A 1122 -24.75 -37.67 -44.68
N PHE A 1123 -24.17 -36.47 -44.65
CA PHE A 1123 -23.73 -35.71 -45.82
C PHE A 1123 -22.27 -35.28 -45.65
N ASP A 1124 -21.37 -35.88 -46.43
CA ASP A 1124 -19.93 -35.66 -46.38
C ASP A 1124 -19.48 -34.65 -47.47
N PHE A 1125 -18.49 -33.81 -47.16
CA PHE A 1125 -18.00 -32.71 -48.01
C PHE A 1125 -16.46 -32.57 -47.95
N ASP A 1126 -15.86 -32.12 -49.04
CA ASP A 1126 -14.39 -31.98 -49.18
C ASP A 1126 -13.75 -30.83 -48.37
N SER A 1127 -14.52 -30.07 -47.57
CA SER A 1127 -14.01 -29.00 -46.70
C SER A 1127 -14.95 -28.66 -45.54
N THR A 1128 -14.44 -28.06 -44.47
CA THR A 1128 -15.24 -27.52 -43.35
C THR A 1128 -15.92 -26.18 -43.64
N GLY A 1129 -15.71 -25.58 -44.81
CA GLY A 1129 -16.24 -24.25 -45.16
C GLY A 1129 -17.75 -24.23 -45.44
N THR A 1130 -18.20 -23.16 -46.06
CA THR A 1130 -19.60 -22.97 -46.50
C THR A 1130 -20.01 -24.05 -47.52
N ASN A 1131 -20.71 -25.07 -47.06
CA ASN A 1131 -21.26 -26.18 -47.84
C ASN A 1131 -22.79 -26.05 -48.00
N GLN A 1132 -23.37 -26.81 -48.93
CA GLN A 1132 -24.81 -26.80 -49.23
C GLN A 1132 -25.40 -28.22 -49.15
N ILE A 1133 -26.35 -28.43 -48.24
CA ILE A 1133 -27.11 -29.68 -48.07
C ILE A 1133 -28.49 -29.50 -48.71
N GLU A 1134 -28.82 -30.28 -49.76
CA GLU A 1134 -30.17 -30.29 -50.35
C GLU A 1134 -30.95 -31.57 -49.99
N LEU A 1135 -32.04 -31.41 -49.23
CA LEU A 1135 -32.90 -32.50 -48.78
C LEU A 1135 -34.15 -32.57 -49.65
N ASN A 1136 -34.43 -33.73 -50.24
CA ASN A 1136 -35.39 -33.89 -51.32
C ASN A 1136 -36.55 -34.83 -50.97
N GLY A 1137 -37.76 -34.54 -51.50
CA GLY A 1137 -38.92 -35.44 -51.41
C GLY A 1137 -39.71 -35.39 -50.09
N LEU A 1138 -39.57 -34.30 -49.34
CA LEU A 1138 -40.17 -34.07 -48.02
C LEU A 1138 -41.70 -34.00 -48.03
N LYS A 1139 -42.36 -34.39 -46.92
CA LYS A 1139 -43.82 -34.57 -46.85
C LYS A 1139 -44.38 -34.32 -45.46
N GLY A 1140 -45.45 -33.52 -45.36
CA GLY A 1140 -46.09 -33.21 -44.08
C GLY A 1140 -45.20 -32.34 -43.20
N PHE A 1141 -45.19 -32.61 -41.90
CA PHE A 1141 -44.31 -31.98 -40.90
C PHE A 1141 -42.88 -32.55 -41.01
N ASN A 1142 -41.88 -31.68 -40.94
CA ASN A 1142 -40.47 -32.03 -40.96
C ASN A 1142 -39.78 -31.25 -39.84
N GLU A 1143 -39.35 -31.94 -38.80
CA GLU A 1143 -38.38 -31.48 -37.81
C GLU A 1143 -36.99 -31.90 -38.29
N ILE A 1144 -36.08 -30.94 -38.46
CA ILE A 1144 -34.75 -31.15 -39.01
C ILE A 1144 -33.71 -30.66 -38.01
N SER A 1145 -32.80 -31.54 -37.61
CA SER A 1145 -31.62 -31.17 -36.83
C SER A 1145 -30.36 -31.66 -37.54
N ILE A 1146 -29.50 -30.73 -37.92
CA ILE A 1146 -28.19 -31.00 -38.50
C ILE A 1146 -27.16 -30.88 -37.37
N THR A 1147 -26.37 -31.92 -37.13
CA THR A 1147 -25.17 -31.87 -36.29
C THR A 1147 -23.93 -32.24 -37.11
N GLY A 1148 -22.75 -31.85 -36.67
CA GLY A 1148 -21.50 -32.23 -37.32
C GLY A 1148 -21.00 -33.65 -36.96
N GLU A 1149 -19.75 -33.91 -37.32
CA GLU A 1149 -19.04 -35.16 -37.06
C GLU A 1149 -19.00 -35.52 -35.56
N SER A 1150 -18.72 -34.57 -34.68
CA SER A 1150 -18.76 -34.76 -33.23
C SER A 1150 -20.04 -34.17 -32.62
N ASP A 1151 -20.57 -34.83 -31.58
CA ASP A 1151 -21.82 -34.43 -30.93
C ASP A 1151 -21.68 -33.13 -30.11
N CYS A 1152 -20.46 -32.60 -30.00
CA CYS A 1152 -20.11 -31.32 -29.38
C CYS A 1152 -20.11 -30.13 -30.35
N GLN A 1153 -20.18 -30.34 -31.67
CA GLN A 1153 -20.14 -29.26 -32.68
C GLN A 1153 -21.40 -28.38 -32.72
N GLY A 1154 -22.35 -28.53 -31.78
CA GLY A 1154 -23.62 -27.81 -31.81
C GLY A 1154 -24.58 -28.35 -32.89
N MET A 1155 -25.70 -27.64 -33.08
CA MET A 1155 -26.82 -28.14 -33.86
C MET A 1155 -27.56 -27.01 -34.59
N VAL A 1156 -27.72 -27.15 -35.90
CA VAL A 1156 -28.60 -26.28 -36.71
C VAL A 1156 -29.97 -26.94 -36.75
N THR A 1157 -30.98 -26.31 -36.12
CA THR A 1157 -32.36 -26.80 -36.11
C THR A 1157 -33.26 -25.96 -37.01
N ASP A 1158 -34.17 -26.62 -37.72
CA ASP A 1158 -35.27 -26.00 -38.45
C ASP A 1158 -36.51 -26.92 -38.39
N SER A 1159 -37.70 -26.36 -38.57
CA SER A 1159 -38.94 -27.14 -38.52
C SER A 1159 -40.01 -26.51 -39.38
N PHE A 1160 -40.59 -27.28 -40.30
CA PHE A 1160 -41.57 -26.75 -41.24
C PHE A 1160 -42.49 -27.84 -41.79
N ALA A 1161 -43.69 -27.44 -42.19
CA ALA A 1161 -44.70 -28.36 -42.67
C ALA A 1161 -45.26 -27.96 -44.04
N PHE A 1162 -45.35 -28.93 -44.94
CA PHE A 1162 -45.98 -28.79 -46.27
C PHE A 1162 -47.41 -29.37 -46.26
N SER A 1163 -48.39 -28.62 -46.79
CA SER A 1163 -49.73 -29.14 -47.06
C SER A 1163 -50.35 -28.47 -48.29
N ASP A 1164 -50.31 -29.19 -49.42
CA ASP A 1164 -50.78 -28.82 -50.78
C ASP A 1164 -50.88 -27.30 -51.06
N GLY A 1165 -49.74 -26.71 -51.39
CA GLY A 1165 -49.59 -25.28 -51.70
C GLY A 1165 -49.14 -24.43 -50.50
N ILE A 1166 -49.53 -24.82 -49.28
CA ILE A 1166 -49.24 -24.04 -48.07
C ILE A 1166 -47.98 -24.56 -47.36
N ILE A 1167 -47.12 -23.63 -46.93
CA ILE A 1167 -45.98 -23.86 -46.02
C ILE A 1167 -46.29 -23.21 -44.66
N MET A 1168 -45.85 -23.85 -43.57
CA MET A 1168 -45.80 -23.25 -42.23
C MET A 1168 -44.41 -23.44 -41.62
N TYR A 1169 -43.79 -22.39 -41.06
CA TYR A 1169 -42.48 -22.43 -40.40
C TYR A 1169 -42.23 -21.23 -39.45
N PRO A 1170 -41.42 -21.35 -38.39
CA PRO A 1170 -40.96 -22.59 -37.80
C PRO A 1170 -42.13 -23.30 -37.09
N THR A 1171 -42.28 -24.61 -37.26
CA THR A 1171 -43.37 -25.38 -36.61
C THR A 1171 -43.03 -25.83 -35.18
N ILE A 1172 -41.80 -25.59 -34.74
CA ILE A 1172 -41.33 -25.64 -33.35
C ILE A 1172 -40.80 -24.23 -33.05
N THR A 1173 -41.41 -23.53 -32.10
CA THR A 1173 -41.13 -22.10 -31.85
C THR A 1173 -41.25 -21.76 -30.37
N THR A 1174 -40.64 -20.66 -29.93
CA THR A 1174 -40.94 -20.02 -28.64
C THR A 1174 -41.89 -18.82 -28.80
N GLY A 1175 -42.20 -18.42 -30.04
CA GLY A 1175 -42.95 -17.19 -30.33
C GLY A 1175 -43.80 -17.22 -31.59
N GLU A 1176 -43.29 -16.68 -32.70
CA GLU A 1176 -44.06 -16.54 -33.94
C GLU A 1176 -43.93 -17.75 -34.88
N VAL A 1177 -44.94 -17.95 -35.73
CA VAL A 1177 -44.98 -18.93 -36.82
C VAL A 1177 -45.46 -18.24 -38.09
N PHE A 1178 -44.68 -18.33 -39.17
CA PHE A 1178 -45.00 -17.80 -40.49
C PHE A 1178 -45.74 -18.84 -41.34
N VAL A 1179 -46.62 -18.36 -42.22
CA VAL A 1179 -47.39 -19.17 -43.15
C VAL A 1179 -47.38 -18.52 -44.53
N GLU A 1180 -47.16 -19.32 -45.57
CA GLU A 1180 -47.03 -18.87 -46.95
C GLU A 1180 -47.83 -19.78 -47.92
N GLY A 1181 -48.09 -19.28 -49.14
CA GLY A 1181 -48.54 -20.12 -50.27
C GLY A 1181 -50.04 -20.23 -50.54
N PHE A 1182 -50.90 -19.41 -49.91
CA PHE A 1182 -52.35 -19.42 -50.12
C PHE A 1182 -52.84 -18.26 -51.01
N ASP A 1183 -53.56 -18.61 -52.09
CA ASP A 1183 -54.10 -17.68 -53.08
C ASP A 1183 -55.30 -16.85 -52.58
N GLU A 1184 -56.02 -17.33 -51.56
CA GLU A 1184 -57.23 -16.69 -51.00
C GLU A 1184 -57.11 -16.40 -49.49
N SER A 1185 -57.90 -15.42 -49.02
CA SER A 1185 -58.05 -15.12 -47.59
C SER A 1185 -58.54 -16.35 -46.80
N SER A 1186 -57.79 -16.73 -45.78
CA SER A 1186 -57.98 -17.98 -45.03
C SER A 1186 -57.97 -17.73 -43.53
N THR A 1187 -58.63 -18.58 -42.74
CA THR A 1187 -58.63 -18.47 -41.26
C THR A 1187 -57.75 -19.55 -40.65
N VAL A 1188 -56.81 -19.15 -39.81
CA VAL A 1188 -56.03 -20.00 -38.92
C VAL A 1188 -56.84 -20.25 -37.65
N LEU A 1189 -56.92 -21.51 -37.24
CA LEU A 1189 -57.60 -21.99 -36.04
C LEU A 1189 -56.63 -22.89 -35.26
N VAL A 1190 -56.07 -22.36 -34.18
CA VAL A 1190 -55.12 -23.06 -33.30
C VAL A 1190 -55.91 -23.69 -32.15
N TYR A 1191 -55.75 -24.99 -31.93
CA TYR A 1191 -56.39 -25.76 -30.87
C TYR A 1191 -55.36 -26.29 -29.88
N ASP A 1192 -55.76 -26.55 -28.64
CA ASP A 1192 -54.96 -27.33 -27.68
C ASP A 1192 -55.16 -28.86 -27.85
N LEU A 1193 -54.40 -29.65 -27.09
CA LEU A 1193 -54.52 -31.12 -27.08
C LEU A 1193 -55.86 -31.65 -26.54
N ALA A 1194 -56.68 -30.81 -25.88
CA ALA A 1194 -58.05 -31.16 -25.48
C ALA A 1194 -59.07 -30.83 -26.59
N GLY A 1195 -58.63 -30.30 -27.75
CA GLY A 1195 -59.49 -29.92 -28.87
C GLY A 1195 -60.20 -28.58 -28.69
N ARG A 1196 -59.79 -27.76 -27.72
CA ARG A 1196 -60.36 -26.42 -27.49
C ARG A 1196 -59.64 -25.42 -28.38
N LEU A 1197 -60.38 -24.54 -29.06
CA LEU A 1197 -59.82 -23.45 -29.85
C LEU A 1197 -59.19 -22.41 -28.91
N VAL A 1198 -57.89 -22.14 -29.06
CA VAL A 1198 -57.11 -21.21 -28.22
C VAL A 1198 -56.69 -19.93 -28.95
N LEU A 1199 -56.52 -19.96 -30.27
CA LEU A 1199 -56.24 -18.78 -31.09
C LEU A 1199 -56.94 -18.90 -32.44
N SER A 1200 -57.45 -17.77 -32.97
CA SER A 1200 -58.14 -17.70 -34.25
C SER A 1200 -57.76 -16.40 -34.96
N GLN A 1201 -57.21 -16.49 -36.16
CA GLN A 1201 -56.66 -15.34 -36.90
C GLN A 1201 -57.04 -15.42 -38.39
N ILE A 1202 -57.48 -14.31 -38.97
CA ILE A 1202 -57.74 -14.21 -40.41
C ILE A 1202 -56.45 -13.75 -41.09
N LEU A 1203 -56.00 -14.50 -42.10
CA LEU A 1203 -54.86 -14.16 -42.93
C LEU A 1203 -55.31 -13.48 -44.22
N SER A 1204 -54.66 -12.37 -44.56
CA SER A 1204 -54.75 -11.74 -45.87
C SER A 1204 -54.08 -12.61 -46.93
N GLY A 1205 -54.80 -12.94 -48.01
CA GLY A 1205 -54.30 -13.80 -49.08
C GLY A 1205 -53.09 -13.22 -49.83
N LYS A 1206 -52.25 -14.11 -50.39
CA LYS A 1206 -50.98 -13.80 -51.08
C LYS A 1206 -50.02 -12.89 -50.31
N GLY A 1207 -49.36 -13.48 -49.31
CA GLY A 1207 -48.17 -12.95 -48.67
C GLY A 1207 -47.62 -13.90 -47.62
N SER A 1208 -46.41 -13.61 -47.12
CA SER A 1208 -45.96 -14.20 -45.85
C SER A 1208 -46.78 -13.57 -44.72
N ASN A 1209 -47.48 -14.38 -43.93
CA ASN A 1209 -48.30 -13.93 -42.80
C ASN A 1209 -47.79 -14.60 -41.52
N SER A 1210 -47.61 -13.86 -40.41
CA SER A 1210 -47.26 -14.44 -39.12
C SER A 1210 -48.46 -14.68 -38.21
N ILE A 1211 -48.34 -15.72 -37.38
CA ILE A 1211 -49.20 -16.07 -36.25
C ILE A 1211 -48.34 -15.92 -34.99
N ASP A 1212 -48.75 -15.06 -34.05
CA ASP A 1212 -48.05 -14.91 -32.79
C ASP A 1212 -48.59 -15.87 -31.73
N LEU A 1213 -47.74 -16.77 -31.22
CA LEU A 1213 -48.05 -17.73 -30.17
C LEU A 1213 -47.35 -17.39 -28.85
N ARG A 1214 -46.67 -16.23 -28.73
CA ARG A 1214 -46.00 -15.80 -27.49
C ARG A 1214 -46.94 -15.79 -26.27
N ALA A 1215 -48.23 -15.52 -26.47
CA ALA A 1215 -49.25 -15.48 -25.43
C ALA A 1215 -49.87 -16.85 -25.05
N LEU A 1216 -49.54 -17.95 -25.75
CA LEU A 1216 -49.97 -19.30 -25.39
C LEU A 1216 -48.98 -19.96 -24.41
N GLU A 1217 -49.40 -21.00 -23.70
CA GLU A 1217 -48.49 -21.83 -22.87
C GLU A 1217 -47.60 -22.73 -23.74
N ASN A 1218 -46.59 -23.35 -23.14
CA ASN A 1218 -45.66 -24.22 -23.86
C ASN A 1218 -46.31 -25.61 -23.99
N GLY A 1219 -46.38 -26.15 -25.22
CA GLY A 1219 -47.21 -27.31 -25.52
C GLY A 1219 -47.43 -27.55 -27.02
N MET A 1220 -48.20 -28.59 -27.34
CA MET A 1220 -48.48 -28.97 -28.73
C MET A 1220 -49.86 -28.48 -29.17
N TYR A 1221 -49.90 -27.78 -30.30
CA TYR A 1221 -51.08 -27.10 -30.80
C TYR A 1221 -51.46 -27.56 -32.23
N PRO A 1222 -52.44 -28.48 -32.37
CA PRO A 1222 -53.07 -28.77 -33.66
C PRO A 1222 -53.64 -27.49 -34.27
N THR A 1223 -53.20 -27.14 -35.48
CA THR A 1223 -53.55 -25.86 -36.13
C THR A 1223 -54.16 -26.12 -37.49
N VAL A 1224 -55.40 -25.67 -37.72
CA VAL A 1224 -56.11 -25.83 -38.99
C VAL A 1224 -56.14 -24.50 -39.72
N ILE A 1225 -55.76 -24.49 -41.00
CA ILE A 1225 -55.95 -23.36 -41.91
C ILE A 1225 -57.08 -23.69 -42.85
N GLN A 1226 -58.11 -22.84 -42.88
CA GLN A 1226 -59.34 -23.06 -43.63
C GLN A 1226 -59.64 -21.89 -44.57
N SER A 1227 -59.76 -22.20 -45.86
CA SER A 1227 -60.37 -21.33 -46.87
C SER A 1227 -61.82 -21.78 -47.16
N LYS A 1228 -62.49 -21.19 -48.16
CA LYS A 1228 -63.86 -21.58 -48.53
C LYS A 1228 -63.98 -23.01 -49.06
N GLU A 1229 -62.95 -23.51 -49.76
CA GLU A 1229 -63.01 -24.80 -50.47
C GLU A 1229 -62.03 -25.84 -49.93
N ASN A 1230 -61.04 -25.45 -49.12
CA ASN A 1230 -60.02 -26.34 -48.58
C ASN A 1230 -59.75 -26.10 -47.09
N SER A 1231 -59.46 -27.17 -46.35
CA SER A 1231 -58.96 -27.11 -44.98
C SER A 1231 -57.73 -28.00 -44.83
N LYS A 1232 -56.64 -27.44 -44.29
CA LYS A 1232 -55.37 -28.14 -44.05
C LYS A 1232 -55.00 -28.10 -42.58
N ALA A 1233 -54.67 -29.26 -42.01
CA ALA A 1233 -54.21 -29.38 -40.65
C ALA A 1233 -52.68 -29.45 -40.59
N PHE A 1234 -52.13 -28.73 -39.61
CA PHE A 1234 -50.73 -28.64 -39.24
C PHE A 1234 -50.59 -28.94 -37.74
N LYS A 1235 -49.35 -29.19 -37.31
CA LYS A 1235 -48.99 -29.33 -35.89
C LYS A 1235 -47.94 -28.26 -35.59
N ILE A 1236 -48.17 -27.47 -34.55
CA ILE A 1236 -47.18 -26.57 -33.98
C ILE A 1236 -46.77 -27.12 -32.61
N ILE A 1237 -45.51 -26.95 -32.22
CA ILE A 1237 -45.03 -27.15 -30.86
C ILE A 1237 -44.50 -25.79 -30.37
N LYS A 1238 -45.06 -25.28 -29.28
CA LYS A 1238 -44.43 -24.20 -28.53
C LYS A 1238 -43.52 -24.80 -27.46
N GLN A 1239 -42.25 -24.41 -27.46
CA GLN A 1239 -41.25 -24.80 -26.45
C GLN A 1239 -41.20 -23.83 -25.28
#